data_AF-A0AAD7XW75-F1
#
_entry.id   AF-A0AAD7XW75-F1
#
_cell.length_a   1.000
_cell.length_b   1.000
_cell.length_c   1.000
_cell.angle_alpha   90.00
_cell.angle_beta   90.00
_cell.angle_gamma   90.00
#
_symmetry.space_group_name_H-M   'P 1'
#
loop_
_entity.id
_entity.type
_entity.pdbx_description
1 polymer ?
#
loop_
_entity_poly.entity_id
_entity_poly.type
_entity_poly.pdbx_seq_one_letter_code
_entity_poly.pdbx_strand_id
1 'polypeptide(L)'
;MDASSSPSSPTTCHGPAAADDEPLHSNRESNTVTAPCLYVDRSPMDSHVHSRNSSPATSPSPPSSPNTRARPRILASSYRFTSNTRFIISMLVLVSFASLAIILDSFTNHQRDVSGCQEIYMRPTYIRQTGFDSEMTRFAGKYALYLYREKDVDLSDQPSGVPVLFVPGHAGSYKQVRAIAAEAAFHYYQLYAQHPEIHEQGMRNLDFFTVDFHEEFSALHGQSLLEQAEYLNDAIDYILKIYKSDKYPDPASVMIIGHSMGGVVAKTMFMLNNYQPGTINTIITLSTPHVLPPAPFDWKISKIYDDMHQFWIDGYNLRGDDTTTARSLRDVTMISIAGGTLDNTVCSDSANVGAFLPATHGFTVFTTAIPRVWTGMDHLEILSCKQLVHVLVKAMLDIVDARRSSQVKSVSERMSIMKRAFLSGLEDRGSEPISLGSLMYFDHVSYLDIDERLVIQGERSIKGNHVTLLPAFGSNNDAFAILTDQALDEARGRFSLYLCNRHDGHSGGVACKSADTLVAPVPASTPHDRYPFSGNTFSFASIEFGQMDGHGWIGIADNGDSDGFLIAEPFSTTENAYRVDQSMSSIAMLGAHVKVNASLFTRIHIPAIENPMLAYHLTLTRQCNDLGLFAPFLRQSISTMHESKFYVNVGNGPTDFTLHGRTAFSSMTISTADVDHQGFLLQMWMDPTTCQEPIHVDIAIDWYGSAGRLGFRNGIMLASFTFIIVILVLAGQIECYNRTGIFPHFGQGLSFYIRRILPVIMLAVGLCSIYQCSIYDGHDFGLDIPWEHVLDGNTDPFFWWLPLAGLVVSSGTVCFIWVVVDRLLLLCAYVLSGTFGTQRVLTWSSHPTETKQQRFQRRAITTVILFVLVATCIPYQFVFVVAFLVHTVNCIRSLVRSWSSPSRVNRYHYMQSLLLLFVTLLPFNLPILVVWIRNLSVHWFVPFSSDHNVFAIAPFILYVELLTGHRKMLPRHEGVWRWATRGLFCMVVAYAFLYGIKYAHSLYFLANHMMAWFLVLHVRDSHYGRMAWRYAANHIWHPFLSKKHS
;
A
#
# COMPACT_ATOMS: atom_id res chain seq x y z
N MET A 1 -33.67 28.93 -31.98
CA MET A 1 -32.98 28.76 -33.27
C MET A 1 -32.83 27.27 -33.50
N ASP A 2 -33.25 26.82 -34.67
CA ASP A 2 -33.44 25.44 -35.11
C ASP A 2 -32.08 24.74 -35.37
N ALA A 3 -31.93 23.43 -35.64
CA ALA A 3 -32.81 22.35 -36.15
C ALA A 3 -32.26 21.00 -35.61
N SER A 4 -32.99 19.95 -35.19
CA SER A 4 -34.09 19.14 -35.78
C SER A 4 -33.68 18.05 -36.80
N SER A 5 -33.67 16.77 -36.39
CA SER A 5 -34.23 15.62 -37.17
C SER A 5 -34.16 14.26 -36.41
N SER A 6 -35.27 13.90 -35.76
CA SER A 6 -36.05 12.61 -35.78
C SER A 6 -35.47 11.30 -36.40
N PRO A 7 -35.98 10.07 -36.08
CA PRO A 7 -37.36 9.81 -35.62
C PRO A 7 -37.66 8.69 -34.58
N SER A 8 -38.82 8.84 -33.91
CA SER A 8 -39.89 7.86 -33.54
C SER A 8 -39.58 6.43 -33.02
N SER A 9 -40.38 5.79 -32.13
CA SER A 9 -41.26 6.18 -31.00
C SER A 9 -41.96 4.90 -30.50
N PRO A 10 -42.13 4.65 -29.18
CA PRO A 10 -42.80 3.45 -28.65
C PRO A 10 -44.24 3.73 -28.16
N THR A 11 -45.05 2.67 -27.99
CA THR A 11 -46.28 2.72 -27.14
C THR A 11 -46.69 1.35 -26.61
N THR A 12 -47.32 1.35 -25.44
CA THR A 12 -47.67 0.16 -24.62
C THR A 12 -49.13 0.18 -24.14
N CYS A 13 -49.67 -1.01 -23.87
CA CYS A 13 -50.79 -1.33 -22.96
C CYS A 13 -52.21 -0.77 -23.22
N HIS A 14 -53.21 -1.66 -23.37
CA HIS A 14 -54.19 -2.03 -22.32
C HIS A 14 -55.16 -3.14 -22.82
N GLY A 15 -55.70 -3.99 -21.92
CA GLY A 15 -56.77 -4.99 -22.19
C GLY A 15 -58.17 -4.46 -21.81
N PRO A 16 -59.18 -5.27 -21.38
CA PRO A 16 -59.24 -6.74 -21.21
C PRO A 16 -60.60 -7.42 -21.61
N ALA A 17 -60.81 -8.70 -21.21
CA ALA A 17 -62.09 -9.43 -21.01
C ALA A 17 -62.97 -9.83 -22.25
N ALA A 18 -63.80 -10.89 -22.25
CA ALA A 18 -63.94 -12.13 -21.46
C ALA A 18 -64.97 -13.11 -22.12
N ALA A 19 -65.00 -14.39 -21.68
CA ALA A 19 -66.04 -15.44 -21.87
C ALA A 19 -66.36 -15.93 -23.30
N ASP A 20 -66.89 -17.14 -23.54
CA ASP A 20 -66.86 -18.46 -22.84
C ASP A 20 -67.32 -19.53 -23.85
N ASP A 21 -66.81 -20.77 -23.78
CA ASP A 21 -67.60 -22.02 -23.89
C ASP A 21 -66.70 -23.29 -23.86
N GLU A 22 -67.11 -24.24 -23.01
CA GLU A 22 -66.54 -25.59 -22.79
C GLU A 22 -67.52 -26.66 -23.38
N PRO A 23 -67.50 -27.98 -23.07
CA PRO A 23 -66.53 -28.84 -22.37
C PRO A 23 -66.18 -30.17 -23.10
N LEU A 24 -65.21 -30.95 -22.57
CA LEU A 24 -65.43 -32.37 -22.15
C LEU A 24 -64.17 -33.07 -21.58
N HIS A 25 -64.20 -33.32 -20.26
CA HIS A 25 -63.57 -34.38 -19.44
C HIS A 25 -62.41 -35.24 -20.00
N SER A 26 -61.20 -35.23 -19.39
CA SER A 26 -60.75 -36.01 -18.20
C SER A 26 -60.72 -37.55 -18.40
N ASN A 27 -59.72 -38.35 -17.94
CA ASN A 27 -58.90 -38.25 -16.72
C ASN A 27 -57.66 -39.20 -16.72
N ARG A 28 -56.66 -38.89 -15.87
CA ARG A 28 -55.71 -39.79 -15.13
C ARG A 28 -54.61 -40.68 -15.79
N GLU A 29 -53.38 -40.52 -15.26
CA GLU A 29 -52.50 -41.49 -14.52
C GLU A 29 -52.42 -42.98 -14.98
N SER A 30 -51.28 -43.72 -14.99
CA SER A 30 -49.87 -43.48 -14.56
C SER A 30 -48.91 -44.61 -15.03
N ASN A 31 -47.59 -44.41 -14.84
CA ASN A 31 -46.45 -45.36 -14.83
C ASN A 31 -46.65 -46.88 -15.12
N THR A 32 -45.80 -47.48 -15.97
CA THR A 32 -44.69 -48.41 -15.56
C THR A 32 -43.89 -49.01 -16.75
N VAL A 33 -42.77 -49.66 -16.44
CA VAL A 33 -41.71 -50.19 -17.34
C VAL A 33 -41.91 -51.69 -17.65
N THR A 34 -41.73 -52.15 -18.90
CA THR A 34 -40.92 -53.35 -19.30
C THR A 34 -40.96 -53.64 -20.82
N ALA A 35 -39.97 -54.39 -21.33
CA ALA A 35 -39.87 -54.88 -22.72
C ALA A 35 -40.52 -56.28 -22.90
N PRO A 36 -40.66 -56.86 -24.12
CA PRO A 36 -39.59 -57.74 -24.63
C PRO A 36 -39.43 -57.94 -26.17
N CYS A 37 -38.44 -58.79 -26.49
CA CYS A 37 -37.81 -59.31 -27.72
C CYS A 37 -38.63 -59.80 -28.96
N LEU A 38 -37.91 -59.91 -30.10
CA LEU A 38 -37.92 -60.93 -31.22
C LEU A 38 -36.88 -60.47 -32.31
N TYR A 39 -36.22 -61.25 -33.20
CA TYR A 39 -35.75 -62.66 -33.22
C TYR A 39 -34.71 -62.93 -34.36
N VAL A 40 -33.75 -63.88 -34.17
CA VAL A 40 -33.29 -65.01 -35.07
C VAL A 40 -33.24 -64.81 -36.62
N ASP A 41 -32.24 -65.23 -37.43
CA ASP A 41 -30.91 -65.90 -37.28
C ASP A 41 -30.16 -65.99 -38.66
N ARG A 42 -28.82 -66.24 -38.71
CA ARG A 42 -28.13 -67.30 -39.55
C ARG A 42 -26.59 -67.25 -39.64
N SER A 43 -25.97 -68.38 -39.31
CA SER A 43 -24.56 -68.81 -39.54
C SER A 43 -24.34 -69.38 -40.98
N PRO A 44 -23.12 -69.82 -41.44
CA PRO A 44 -22.36 -70.99 -40.91
C PRO A 44 -20.79 -70.80 -41.02
N MET A 45 -19.84 -71.74 -40.84
CA MET A 45 -19.74 -73.12 -40.29
C MET A 45 -18.27 -73.42 -39.86
N ASP A 46 -18.03 -74.52 -39.13
CA ASP A 46 -16.70 -75.10 -38.84
C ASP A 46 -16.34 -76.31 -39.75
N SER A 47 -15.04 -76.61 -39.94
CA SER A 47 -14.55 -78.00 -40.12
C SER A 47 -13.01 -78.17 -39.99
N HIS A 48 -12.58 -79.33 -39.49
CA HIS A 48 -11.18 -79.73 -39.20
C HIS A 48 -10.45 -80.38 -40.39
N VAL A 49 -9.11 -80.28 -40.46
CA VAL A 49 -8.20 -81.34 -41.01
C VAL A 49 -6.86 -81.41 -40.23
N HIS A 50 -6.24 -82.59 -40.19
CA HIS A 50 -5.05 -82.98 -39.42
C HIS A 50 -3.67 -82.90 -40.15
N SER A 51 -2.67 -82.39 -39.43
CA SER A 51 -1.33 -83.01 -39.18
C SER A 51 -0.17 -83.08 -40.22
N ARG A 52 1.05 -82.96 -39.64
CA ARG A 52 2.36 -83.58 -39.94
C ARG A 52 3.43 -82.86 -40.82
N ASN A 53 4.50 -82.48 -40.09
CA ASN A 53 5.94 -82.71 -40.33
C ASN A 53 6.68 -82.01 -41.49
N SER A 54 7.54 -81.05 -41.14
CA SER A 54 9.02 -81.22 -41.23
C SER A 54 9.78 -80.06 -40.54
N SER A 55 11.00 -80.33 -40.10
CA SER A 55 11.90 -79.43 -39.34
C SER A 55 13.14 -79.08 -40.18
N PRO A 56 14.15 -78.34 -39.67
CA PRO A 56 14.13 -77.03 -38.99
C PRO A 56 15.07 -76.00 -39.67
N ALA A 57 14.88 -74.70 -39.45
CA ALA A 57 15.88 -73.69 -39.78
C ALA A 57 15.94 -72.55 -38.74
N THR A 58 17.15 -72.34 -38.23
CA THR A 58 17.58 -71.43 -37.17
C THR A 58 17.45 -69.93 -37.49
N SER A 59 16.87 -69.15 -36.56
CA SER A 59 17.43 -67.87 -36.05
C SER A 59 16.50 -67.23 -35.00
N PRO A 60 17.03 -66.46 -34.02
CA PRO A 60 16.28 -66.08 -32.83
C PRO A 60 15.41 -64.84 -33.00
N SER A 61 14.17 -64.91 -32.47
CA SER A 61 13.28 -63.77 -32.31
C SER A 61 13.64 -62.90 -31.09
N PRO A 62 13.36 -61.59 -31.11
CA PRO A 62 13.59 -60.71 -29.96
C PRO A 62 12.61 -61.00 -28.81
N PRO A 63 12.97 -60.68 -27.55
CA PRO A 63 12.22 -61.11 -26.38
C PRO A 63 10.80 -60.51 -26.30
N SER A 64 9.89 -61.36 -25.82
CA SER A 64 8.46 -61.12 -25.69
C SER A 64 8.11 -59.88 -24.86
N SER A 65 7.20 -59.07 -25.41
CA SER A 65 6.45 -58.09 -24.62
C SER A 65 5.51 -58.80 -23.64
N PRO A 66 5.46 -58.44 -22.34
CA PRO A 66 4.49 -59.03 -21.42
C PRO A 66 3.07 -58.56 -21.75
N ASN A 67 2.23 -59.50 -22.18
CA ASN A 67 0.79 -59.29 -22.40
C ASN A 67 0.08 -59.00 -21.07
N THR A 68 0.02 -57.74 -20.66
CA THR A 68 -0.98 -57.29 -19.67
C THR A 68 -2.20 -56.73 -20.39
N ARG A 69 -3.35 -57.41 -20.26
CA ARG A 69 -4.67 -56.90 -20.68
C ARG A 69 -4.86 -55.49 -20.11
N ALA A 70 -4.82 -54.47 -20.96
CA ALA A 70 -5.00 -53.10 -20.54
C ALA A 70 -6.47 -52.87 -20.12
N ARG A 71 -6.74 -52.85 -18.81
CA ARG A 71 -7.98 -52.26 -18.29
C ARG A 71 -8.11 -50.84 -18.87
N PRO A 72 -9.32 -50.40 -19.28
CA PRO A 72 -9.50 -49.03 -19.76
C PRO A 72 -9.00 -48.06 -18.69
N ARG A 73 -8.11 -47.14 -19.07
CA ARG A 73 -7.51 -46.15 -18.17
C ARG A 73 -8.56 -45.08 -17.84
N ILE A 74 -9.46 -45.39 -16.92
CA ILE A 74 -10.56 -44.51 -16.54
C ILE A 74 -10.03 -43.41 -15.62
N LEU A 75 -10.23 -42.15 -16.03
CA LEU A 75 -9.98 -40.97 -15.19
C LEU A 75 -10.91 -41.00 -13.97
N ALA A 76 -10.35 -40.79 -12.78
CA ALA A 76 -11.08 -40.85 -11.52
C ALA A 76 -12.28 -39.87 -11.50
N SER A 77 -13.36 -40.25 -10.81
CA SER A 77 -14.60 -39.46 -10.74
C SER A 77 -14.41 -38.02 -10.25
N SER A 78 -13.39 -37.79 -9.41
CA SER A 78 -13.03 -36.47 -8.89
C SER A 78 -12.54 -35.48 -9.95
N TYR A 79 -12.02 -35.95 -11.09
CA TYR A 79 -11.60 -35.12 -12.24
C TYR A 79 -12.70 -34.99 -13.31
N ARG A 80 -13.86 -35.64 -13.15
CA ARG A 80 -14.95 -35.57 -14.13
C ARG A 80 -15.68 -34.23 -14.03
N PHE A 81 -15.86 -33.60 -15.19
CA PHE A 81 -16.51 -32.30 -15.35
C PHE A 81 -18.04 -32.46 -15.37
N THR A 82 -18.66 -32.63 -14.19
CA THR A 82 -20.12 -32.82 -14.06
C THR A 82 -20.87 -31.48 -14.10
N SER A 83 -22.21 -31.52 -14.26
CA SER A 83 -23.05 -30.31 -14.25
C SER A 83 -22.80 -29.44 -13.01
N ASN A 84 -22.75 -30.06 -11.82
CA ASN A 84 -22.47 -29.38 -10.56
C ASN A 84 -21.09 -28.70 -10.55
N THR A 85 -20.04 -29.27 -11.18
CA THR A 85 -18.75 -28.53 -11.30
C THR A 85 -18.92 -27.28 -12.16
N ARG A 86 -19.63 -27.37 -13.28
CA ARG A 86 -19.86 -26.23 -14.18
C ARG A 86 -20.58 -25.12 -13.43
N PHE A 87 -21.64 -25.46 -12.70
CA PHE A 87 -22.37 -24.52 -11.86
C PHE A 87 -21.46 -23.85 -10.81
N ILE A 88 -20.67 -24.62 -10.06
CA ILE A 88 -19.74 -24.07 -9.06
C ILE A 88 -18.68 -23.17 -9.71
N ILE A 89 -18.11 -23.55 -10.86
CA ILE A 89 -17.14 -22.72 -11.59
C ILE A 89 -17.79 -21.42 -12.06
N SER A 90 -18.99 -21.47 -12.66
CA SER A 90 -19.72 -20.27 -13.08
C SER A 90 -20.04 -19.35 -11.90
N MET A 91 -20.44 -19.91 -10.75
CA MET A 91 -20.71 -19.14 -9.53
C MET A 91 -19.44 -18.53 -8.94
N LEU A 92 -18.32 -19.26 -8.89
CA LEU A 92 -17.03 -18.70 -8.45
C LEU A 92 -16.57 -17.55 -9.35
N VAL A 93 -16.71 -17.67 -10.67
CA VAL A 93 -16.40 -16.59 -11.63
C VAL A 93 -17.33 -15.40 -11.41
N LEU A 94 -18.64 -15.62 -11.28
CA LEU A 94 -19.63 -14.56 -11.06
C LEU A 94 -19.37 -13.81 -9.76
N VAL A 95 -19.17 -14.52 -8.65
CA VAL A 95 -18.85 -13.93 -7.34
C VAL A 95 -17.54 -13.15 -7.41
N SER A 96 -16.48 -13.72 -8.01
CA SER A 96 -15.19 -13.02 -8.11
C SER A 96 -15.27 -11.76 -8.96
N PHE A 97 -16.02 -11.78 -10.06
CA PHE A 97 -16.24 -10.61 -10.89
C PHE A 97 -17.08 -9.55 -10.17
N ALA A 98 -18.15 -9.96 -9.48
CA ALA A 98 -18.97 -9.06 -8.66
C ALA A 98 -18.16 -8.43 -7.52
N SER A 99 -17.36 -9.20 -6.79
CA SER A 99 -16.46 -8.69 -5.75
C SER A 99 -15.43 -7.70 -6.32
N LEU A 100 -14.78 -8.02 -7.44
CA LEU A 100 -13.82 -7.10 -8.07
C LEU A 100 -14.49 -5.83 -8.61
N ALA A 101 -15.73 -5.91 -9.11
CA ALA A 101 -16.51 -4.76 -9.54
C ALA A 101 -16.93 -3.86 -8.36
N ILE A 102 -17.39 -4.45 -7.25
CA ILE A 102 -17.73 -3.72 -6.02
C ILE A 102 -16.48 -3.05 -5.42
N ILE A 103 -15.34 -3.77 -5.36
CA ILE A 103 -14.05 -3.22 -4.93
C ILE A 103 -13.67 -2.01 -5.78
N LEU A 104 -13.78 -2.11 -7.11
CA LEU A 104 -13.40 -1.05 -8.04
C LEU A 104 -14.33 0.17 -7.94
N ASP A 105 -15.65 -0.04 -7.90
CA ASP A 105 -16.63 1.04 -7.76
C ASP A 105 -16.53 1.74 -6.40
N SER A 106 -16.38 0.97 -5.32
CA SER A 106 -16.11 1.48 -3.98
C SER A 106 -14.85 2.34 -3.95
N PHE A 107 -13.73 1.83 -4.47
CA PHE A 107 -12.45 2.56 -4.52
C PHE A 107 -12.51 3.84 -5.38
N THR A 108 -13.28 3.85 -6.46
CA THR A 108 -13.35 5.01 -7.38
C THR A 108 -14.37 6.06 -6.95
N ASN A 109 -15.49 5.66 -6.35
CA ASN A 109 -16.68 6.51 -6.17
C ASN A 109 -17.13 6.71 -4.72
N HIS A 110 -16.67 5.90 -3.74
CA HIS A 110 -17.14 5.94 -2.34
C HIS A 110 -16.00 6.25 -1.36
N GLN A 111 -16.33 6.79 -0.18
CA GLN A 111 -15.38 7.05 0.92
C GLN A 111 -14.15 7.89 0.52
N ARG A 112 -14.32 8.85 -0.39
CA ARG A 112 -13.29 9.77 -0.86
C ARG A 112 -13.41 11.12 -0.16
N ASP A 113 -12.29 11.64 0.32
CA ASP A 113 -12.23 13.00 0.87
C ASP A 113 -12.43 14.05 -0.22
N VAL A 114 -12.75 15.28 0.19
CA VAL A 114 -12.90 16.43 -0.73
C VAL A 114 -11.60 17.23 -0.72
N SER A 115 -10.98 17.41 -1.88
CA SER A 115 -9.88 18.39 -2.02
C SER A 115 -10.46 19.81 -1.93
N GLY A 116 -9.88 20.58 -1.02
CA GLY A 116 -10.11 22.02 -0.84
C GLY A 116 -8.96 22.86 -1.37
N CYS A 117 -8.09 22.28 -2.18
CA CYS A 117 -6.80 22.85 -2.48
C CYS A 117 -6.87 24.10 -3.37
N GLN A 118 -6.11 25.14 -3.03
CA GLN A 118 -5.96 26.34 -3.87
C GLN A 118 -4.66 26.32 -4.67
N GLU A 119 -4.70 26.83 -5.91
CA GLU A 119 -3.55 26.96 -6.79
C GLU A 119 -2.57 28.07 -6.34
N ILE A 120 -1.29 27.91 -6.71
CA ILE A 120 -0.20 28.87 -6.48
C ILE A 120 0.28 29.41 -7.83
N TYR A 121 0.47 30.73 -7.92
CA TYR A 121 1.08 31.39 -9.07
C TYR A 121 2.59 31.51 -8.91
N MET A 122 3.34 31.32 -10.01
CA MET A 122 4.80 31.16 -10.01
C MET A 122 5.42 31.44 -11.38
N ARG A 123 6.69 31.86 -11.41
CA ARG A 123 7.49 32.21 -12.59
C ARG A 123 8.85 31.50 -12.53
N PRO A 124 8.85 30.16 -12.63
CA PRO A 124 10.02 29.33 -12.34
C PRO A 124 11.13 29.48 -13.38
N THR A 125 12.36 29.73 -12.92
CA THR A 125 13.59 29.68 -13.70
C THR A 125 14.49 28.57 -13.14
N TYR A 126 15.11 27.76 -14.02
CA TYR A 126 15.96 26.64 -13.62
C TYR A 126 17.38 26.82 -14.18
N ILE A 127 18.34 27.09 -13.29
CA ILE A 127 19.74 27.33 -13.62
C ILE A 127 20.50 26.01 -13.47
N ARG A 128 20.92 25.40 -14.58
CA ARG A 128 21.66 24.14 -14.56
C ARG A 128 23.04 24.35 -13.91
N GLN A 129 23.39 23.50 -12.96
CA GLN A 129 24.69 23.49 -12.31
C GLN A 129 25.73 22.82 -13.22
N THR A 130 26.35 23.61 -14.09
CA THR A 130 27.32 23.11 -15.10
C THR A 130 28.67 22.70 -14.51
N GLY A 131 29.01 23.16 -13.30
CA GLY A 131 30.21 22.72 -12.58
C GLY A 131 30.07 21.36 -11.88
N PHE A 132 28.87 20.76 -11.88
CA PHE A 132 28.64 19.41 -11.39
C PHE A 132 28.69 18.43 -12.57
N ASP A 133 29.91 18.10 -12.98
CA ASP A 133 30.21 17.34 -14.19
C ASP A 133 30.81 15.94 -13.90
N SER A 134 31.38 15.31 -14.93
CA SER A 134 31.97 13.98 -14.86
C SER A 134 33.21 13.86 -13.98
N GLU A 135 33.84 14.97 -13.56
CA GLU A 135 34.93 14.95 -12.57
C GLU A 135 34.38 14.76 -11.15
N MET A 136 33.17 15.26 -10.88
CA MET A 136 32.51 15.18 -9.57
C MET A 136 31.66 13.92 -9.40
N THR A 137 30.94 13.50 -10.44
CA THR A 137 30.09 12.29 -10.37
C THR A 137 30.02 11.53 -11.67
N ARG A 138 30.05 10.18 -11.58
CA ARG A 138 29.92 9.28 -12.73
C ARG A 138 28.56 9.35 -13.43
N PHE A 139 27.55 9.96 -12.80
CA PHE A 139 26.20 10.08 -13.35
C PHE A 139 25.91 11.45 -14.02
N ALA A 140 26.90 12.33 -14.20
CA ALA A 140 26.69 13.67 -14.79
C ALA A 140 26.14 13.67 -16.24
N GLY A 141 26.28 12.54 -16.96
CA GLY A 141 25.63 12.30 -18.25
C GLY A 141 24.24 11.65 -18.19
N LYS A 142 23.81 11.21 -17.00
CA LYS A 142 22.53 10.49 -16.75
C LYS A 142 21.53 11.36 -15.98
N TYR A 143 21.99 12.21 -15.07
CA TYR A 143 21.17 13.08 -14.22
C TYR A 143 21.67 14.52 -14.31
N ALA A 144 20.84 15.49 -13.90
CA ALA A 144 21.21 16.90 -13.88
C ALA A 144 20.74 17.60 -12.59
N LEU A 145 21.56 18.50 -12.08
CA LEU A 145 21.27 19.35 -10.92
C LEU A 145 20.91 20.77 -11.40
N TYR A 146 19.85 21.34 -10.85
CA TYR A 146 19.38 22.70 -11.14
C TYR A 146 19.20 23.49 -9.85
N LEU A 147 19.54 24.78 -9.88
CA LEU A 147 19.11 25.76 -8.89
C LEU A 147 17.82 26.42 -9.39
N TYR A 148 16.79 26.45 -8.55
CA TYR A 148 15.55 27.16 -8.80
C TYR A 148 15.71 28.65 -8.47
N ARG A 149 15.15 29.50 -9.33
CA ARG A 149 14.99 30.95 -9.07
C ARG A 149 13.59 31.41 -9.45
N GLU A 150 12.93 32.13 -8.55
CA GLU A 150 11.63 32.76 -8.85
C GLU A 150 11.86 34.10 -9.55
N LYS A 151 11.41 34.19 -10.80
CA LYS A 151 11.68 35.36 -11.63
C LYS A 151 10.95 36.60 -11.09
N ASP A 152 11.65 37.74 -11.14
CA ASP A 152 11.20 39.03 -10.63
C ASP A 152 11.10 39.11 -9.08
N VAL A 153 11.60 38.08 -8.38
CA VAL A 153 11.63 37.99 -6.90
C VAL A 153 13.06 37.75 -6.39
N ASP A 154 13.74 36.72 -6.89
CA ASP A 154 15.14 36.49 -6.57
C ASP A 154 16.04 37.53 -7.27
N LEU A 155 16.96 38.12 -6.49
CA LEU A 155 17.81 39.22 -6.95
C LEU A 155 19.13 38.76 -7.62
N SER A 156 19.48 37.48 -7.51
CA SER A 156 20.77 36.93 -7.95
C SER A 156 20.65 35.48 -8.43
N ASP A 157 21.37 35.17 -9.51
CA ASP A 157 21.53 33.80 -10.02
C ASP A 157 22.46 32.94 -9.14
N GLN A 158 23.23 33.55 -8.24
CA GLN A 158 24.11 32.84 -7.30
C GLN A 158 23.38 32.49 -5.99
N PRO A 159 23.70 31.35 -5.35
CA PRO A 159 23.18 30.98 -4.04
C PRO A 159 23.76 31.88 -2.93
N SER A 160 22.93 32.24 -1.95
CA SER A 160 23.26 33.12 -0.82
C SER A 160 22.47 32.85 0.47
N GLY A 161 21.53 31.90 0.41
CA GLY A 161 20.65 31.50 1.50
C GLY A 161 21.05 30.16 2.10
N VAL A 162 20.08 29.45 2.69
CA VAL A 162 20.27 28.09 3.19
C VAL A 162 19.99 27.09 2.06
N PRO A 163 20.90 26.13 1.80
CA PRO A 163 20.67 25.12 0.76
C PRO A 163 19.54 24.14 1.14
N VAL A 164 18.60 23.98 0.21
CA VAL A 164 17.54 22.97 0.25
C VAL A 164 17.65 22.10 -1.00
N LEU A 165 17.60 20.77 -0.86
CA LEU A 165 17.63 19.82 -1.96
C LEU A 165 16.28 19.11 -2.08
N PHE A 166 15.57 19.37 -3.17
CA PHE A 166 14.34 18.66 -3.53
C PHE A 166 14.65 17.41 -4.35
N VAL A 167 14.06 16.29 -3.92
CA VAL A 167 14.20 14.96 -4.53
C VAL A 167 12.82 14.50 -5.05
N PRO A 168 12.61 14.43 -6.37
CA PRO A 168 11.33 14.02 -6.95
C PRO A 168 11.01 12.53 -6.76
N GLY A 169 9.73 12.20 -6.92
CA GLY A 169 9.20 10.85 -6.77
C GLY A 169 9.36 9.91 -7.96
N HIS A 170 8.67 8.77 -7.90
CA HIS A 170 8.52 7.87 -9.05
C HIS A 170 7.88 8.61 -10.23
N ALA A 171 8.50 8.53 -11.42
CA ALA A 171 8.08 9.30 -12.59
C ALA A 171 8.03 10.83 -12.38
N GLY A 172 8.72 11.33 -11.34
CA GLY A 172 8.72 12.73 -10.94
C GLY A 172 9.73 13.57 -11.70
N SER A 173 9.38 14.84 -11.91
CA SER A 173 10.22 15.82 -12.59
C SER A 173 10.81 16.81 -11.58
N TYR A 174 12.05 17.28 -11.82
CA TYR A 174 12.67 18.37 -11.06
C TYR A 174 11.79 19.62 -10.93
N LYS A 175 10.86 19.80 -11.88
CA LYS A 175 9.91 20.91 -11.90
C LYS A 175 8.87 20.87 -10.79
N GLN A 176 8.67 19.75 -10.11
CA GLN A 176 7.64 19.59 -9.08
C GLN A 176 7.84 20.53 -7.87
N VAL A 177 9.08 20.90 -7.53
CA VAL A 177 9.41 21.84 -6.43
C VAL A 177 8.84 23.25 -6.58
N ARG A 178 8.45 23.63 -7.80
CA ARG A 178 8.16 25.02 -8.22
C ARG A 178 7.25 25.81 -7.29
N ALA A 179 6.21 25.16 -6.76
CA ALA A 179 5.25 25.79 -5.86
C ALA A 179 5.86 26.12 -4.50
N ILE A 180 6.59 25.16 -3.91
CA ILE A 180 7.30 25.31 -2.63
C ILE A 180 8.39 26.38 -2.74
N ALA A 181 9.18 26.34 -3.82
CA ALA A 181 10.28 27.27 -4.02
C ALA A 181 9.81 28.70 -4.33
N ALA A 182 8.74 28.88 -5.13
CA ALA A 182 8.14 30.18 -5.38
C ALA A 182 7.58 30.80 -4.09
N GLU A 183 6.74 30.05 -3.34
CA GLU A 183 6.17 30.54 -2.08
C GLU A 183 7.28 30.90 -1.09
N ALA A 184 8.35 30.12 -0.99
CA ALA A 184 9.49 30.43 -0.13
C ALA A 184 10.22 31.74 -0.49
N ALA A 185 10.41 32.02 -1.78
CA ALA A 185 10.96 33.28 -2.23
C ALA A 185 10.01 34.44 -1.87
N PHE A 186 8.72 34.33 -2.21
CA PHE A 186 7.72 35.36 -1.88
C PHE A 186 7.65 35.63 -0.37
N HIS A 187 7.53 34.59 0.46
CA HIS A 187 7.44 34.72 1.91
C HIS A 187 8.67 35.41 2.50
N TYR A 188 9.88 35.02 2.07
CA TYR A 188 11.11 35.64 2.57
C TYR A 188 11.19 37.13 2.22
N TYR A 189 11.06 37.49 0.94
CA TYR A 189 11.27 38.87 0.50
C TYR A 189 10.12 39.82 0.88
N GLN A 190 8.89 39.33 0.99
CA GLN A 190 7.74 40.17 1.39
C GLN A 190 7.65 40.38 2.90
N LEU A 191 7.90 39.35 3.72
CA LEU A 191 7.67 39.42 5.17
C LEU A 191 8.94 39.66 5.99
N TYR A 192 10.06 39.02 5.61
CA TYR A 192 11.23 38.93 6.48
C TYR A 192 12.39 39.84 6.02
N ALA A 193 12.65 39.96 4.73
CA ALA A 193 13.79 40.74 4.20
C ALA A 193 13.72 42.26 4.50
N GLN A 194 12.53 42.78 4.82
CA GLN A 194 12.32 44.18 5.20
C GLN A 194 12.69 44.46 6.67
N HIS A 195 12.88 43.43 7.50
CA HIS A 195 13.12 43.54 8.94
C HIS A 195 14.58 43.20 9.29
N PRO A 196 15.47 44.20 9.53
CA PRO A 196 16.90 43.94 9.73
C PRO A 196 17.19 43.10 10.98
N GLU A 197 16.40 43.23 12.04
CA GLU A 197 16.54 42.46 13.28
C GLU A 197 16.45 40.95 13.04
N ILE A 198 15.56 40.51 12.16
CA ILE A 198 15.37 39.08 11.82
C ILE A 198 16.57 38.56 11.00
N HIS A 199 17.16 39.43 10.18
CA HIS A 199 18.38 39.13 9.43
C HIS A 199 19.63 39.03 10.34
N GLU A 200 19.67 39.78 11.44
CA GLU A 200 20.70 39.68 12.49
C GLU A 200 20.54 38.43 13.37
N GLN A 201 19.30 37.99 13.61
CA GLN A 201 18.99 36.71 14.26
C GLN A 201 19.39 35.47 13.44
N GLY A 202 19.90 35.65 12.22
CA GLY A 202 20.44 34.58 11.37
C GLY A 202 19.46 34.03 10.33
N MET A 203 18.26 34.58 10.17
CA MET A 203 17.31 34.10 9.16
C MET A 203 17.77 34.49 7.74
N ARG A 204 17.67 33.55 6.79
CA ARG A 204 18.01 33.73 5.37
C ARG A 204 16.95 33.14 4.46
N ASN A 205 17.01 33.49 3.17
CA ASN A 205 16.20 32.84 2.15
C ASN A 205 16.59 31.36 2.02
N LEU A 206 15.73 30.58 1.36
CA LEU A 206 15.99 29.18 1.04
C LEU A 206 16.37 29.07 -0.43
N ASP A 207 17.53 28.48 -0.72
CA ASP A 207 17.98 28.21 -2.09
C ASP A 207 17.62 26.78 -2.46
N PHE A 208 16.62 26.62 -3.35
CA PHE A 208 16.13 25.30 -3.75
C PHE A 208 16.94 24.74 -4.92
N PHE A 209 17.78 23.75 -4.62
CA PHE A 209 18.31 22.83 -5.60
C PHE A 209 17.29 21.73 -5.89
N THR A 210 17.22 21.28 -7.14
CA THR A 210 16.31 20.23 -7.60
C THR A 210 16.99 19.36 -8.65
N VAL A 211 16.65 18.08 -8.68
CA VAL A 211 17.36 17.07 -9.47
C VAL A 211 16.47 16.44 -10.53
N ASP A 212 17.00 16.37 -11.74
CA ASP A 212 16.37 15.69 -12.87
C ASP A 212 16.89 14.25 -12.98
N PHE A 213 16.04 13.31 -12.55
CA PHE A 213 16.24 11.88 -12.75
C PHE A 213 15.64 11.38 -14.07
N HIS A 214 15.30 12.27 -15.01
CA HIS A 214 14.58 11.93 -16.24
C HIS A 214 13.29 11.12 -15.99
N GLU A 215 12.58 11.44 -14.90
CA GLU A 215 11.32 10.80 -14.49
C GLU A 215 11.44 9.26 -14.40
N GLU A 216 12.57 8.74 -13.90
CA GLU A 216 12.78 7.29 -13.74
C GLU A 216 11.71 6.62 -12.85
N PHE A 217 11.37 5.38 -13.19
CA PHE A 217 10.37 4.57 -12.47
C PHE A 217 10.95 3.91 -11.21
N SER A 218 11.46 4.72 -10.29
CA SER A 218 12.18 4.30 -9.07
C SER A 218 11.41 3.30 -8.19
N ALA A 219 10.08 3.45 -8.04
CA ALA A 219 9.23 2.48 -7.30
C ALA A 219 9.18 1.05 -7.87
N LEU A 220 9.73 0.82 -9.08
CA LEU A 220 9.69 -0.48 -9.78
C LEU A 220 11.08 -1.09 -10.02
N HIS A 221 12.17 -0.40 -9.65
CA HIS A 221 13.54 -0.85 -9.88
C HIS A 221 14.50 -0.36 -8.78
N GLY A 222 14.90 -1.25 -7.87
CA GLY A 222 15.68 -0.90 -6.68
C GLY A 222 17.10 -0.41 -6.98
N GLN A 223 17.69 -0.85 -8.10
CA GLN A 223 18.99 -0.36 -8.53
C GLN A 223 18.97 1.14 -8.88
N SER A 224 17.84 1.66 -9.40
CA SER A 224 17.68 3.09 -9.66
C SER A 224 17.69 3.89 -8.35
N LEU A 225 17.11 3.38 -7.26
CA LEU A 225 17.15 4.05 -5.95
C LEU A 225 18.59 4.24 -5.43
N LEU A 226 19.44 3.22 -5.60
CA LEU A 226 20.85 3.29 -5.21
C LEU A 226 21.64 4.29 -6.05
N GLU A 227 21.43 4.32 -7.37
CA GLU A 227 22.10 5.27 -8.26
C GLU A 227 21.64 6.72 -8.02
N GLN A 228 20.36 6.91 -7.71
CA GLN A 228 19.82 8.22 -7.33
C GLN A 228 20.43 8.69 -6.00
N ALA A 229 20.47 7.83 -4.99
CA ALA A 229 21.07 8.16 -3.68
C ALA A 229 22.58 8.45 -3.77
N GLU A 230 23.32 7.69 -4.59
CA GLU A 230 24.76 7.91 -4.80
C GLU A 230 25.01 9.29 -5.44
N TYR A 231 24.28 9.62 -6.50
CA TYR A 231 24.36 10.93 -7.17
C TYR A 231 23.98 12.09 -6.24
N LEU A 232 22.99 11.91 -5.35
CA LEU A 232 22.60 12.97 -4.41
C LEU A 232 23.66 13.22 -3.33
N ASN A 233 24.40 12.20 -2.90
CA ASN A 233 25.53 12.38 -1.97
C ASN A 233 26.64 13.22 -2.63
N ASP A 234 27.00 12.90 -3.87
CA ASP A 234 27.95 13.70 -4.68
C ASP A 234 27.43 15.13 -4.90
N ALA A 235 26.11 15.29 -5.12
CA ALA A 235 25.47 16.59 -5.34
C ALA A 235 25.48 17.46 -4.07
N ILE A 236 25.30 16.89 -2.87
CA ILE A 236 25.40 17.61 -1.61
C ILE A 236 26.83 18.13 -1.40
N ASP A 237 27.85 17.30 -1.65
CA ASP A 237 29.26 17.73 -1.56
C ASP A 237 29.57 18.88 -2.55
N TYR A 238 29.05 18.82 -3.78
CA TYR A 238 29.12 19.95 -4.73
C TYR A 238 28.39 21.20 -4.22
N ILE A 239 27.15 21.06 -3.73
CA ILE A 239 26.33 22.17 -3.21
C ILE A 239 27.07 22.88 -2.08
N LEU A 240 27.60 22.16 -1.10
CA LEU A 240 28.32 22.78 0.04
C LEU A 240 29.59 23.52 -0.42
N LYS A 241 30.29 23.04 -1.46
CA LYS A 241 31.49 23.68 -2.03
C LYS A 241 31.24 24.98 -2.80
N ILE A 242 30.03 25.22 -3.32
CA ILE A 242 29.71 26.45 -4.06
C ILE A 242 29.27 27.61 -3.16
N TYR A 243 28.90 27.35 -1.90
CA TYR A 243 28.68 28.42 -0.92
C TYR A 243 30.02 28.98 -0.43
N LYS A 244 30.08 30.31 -0.34
CA LYS A 244 31.16 31.07 0.29
C LYS A 244 30.54 32.28 0.97
N SER A 245 30.74 32.45 2.27
CA SER A 245 30.19 33.58 3.02
C SER A 245 31.26 34.32 3.80
N ASP A 246 31.46 35.61 3.47
CA ASP A 246 32.41 36.46 4.19
C ASP A 246 31.91 36.87 5.60
N LYS A 247 30.61 36.67 5.90
CA LYS A 247 29.95 37.17 7.13
C LYS A 247 29.45 36.07 8.06
N TYR A 248 29.19 34.86 7.55
CA TYR A 248 28.64 33.72 8.30
C TYR A 248 29.48 32.47 8.04
N PRO A 249 29.47 31.46 8.92
CA PRO A 249 30.12 30.19 8.60
C PRO A 249 29.54 29.58 7.33
N ASP A 250 30.41 29.01 6.49
CA ASP A 250 29.98 28.27 5.31
C ASP A 250 29.04 27.11 5.73
N PRO A 251 27.99 26.80 4.93
CA PRO A 251 27.11 25.67 5.19
C PRO A 251 27.89 24.36 5.28
N ALA A 252 27.64 23.60 6.36
CA ALA A 252 28.13 22.24 6.53
C ALA A 252 27.07 21.19 6.17
N SER A 253 25.82 21.60 5.90
CA SER A 253 24.68 20.69 5.77
C SER A 253 23.53 21.27 4.94
N VAL A 254 22.76 20.39 4.31
CA VAL A 254 21.63 20.68 3.42
C VAL A 254 20.32 20.15 4.03
N MET A 255 19.22 20.90 3.86
CA MET A 255 17.87 20.39 4.18
C MET A 255 17.30 19.63 2.98
N ILE A 256 16.68 18.46 3.18
CA ILE A 256 16.11 17.65 2.09
C ILE A 256 14.58 17.72 2.11
N ILE A 257 13.97 17.92 0.94
CA ILE A 257 12.55 17.63 0.71
C ILE A 257 12.43 16.44 -0.23
N GLY A 258 11.92 15.32 0.26
CA GLY A 258 11.68 14.11 -0.53
C GLY A 258 10.20 13.94 -0.85
N HIS A 259 9.83 13.82 -2.12
CA HIS A 259 8.47 13.46 -2.53
C HIS A 259 8.39 11.98 -2.88
N SER A 260 7.37 11.26 -2.38
CA SER A 260 7.12 9.86 -2.77
C SER A 260 8.39 9.01 -2.61
N MET A 261 8.81 8.26 -3.63
CA MET A 261 10.08 7.51 -3.59
C MET A 261 11.33 8.38 -3.32
N GLY A 262 11.30 9.69 -3.57
CA GLY A 262 12.40 10.60 -3.27
C GLY A 262 12.75 10.68 -1.79
N GLY A 263 11.78 10.49 -0.88
CA GLY A 263 12.06 10.35 0.55
C GLY A 263 12.73 9.01 0.91
N VAL A 264 12.45 7.95 0.16
CA VAL A 264 13.13 6.64 0.29
C VAL A 264 14.57 6.74 -0.20
N VAL A 265 14.80 7.46 -1.32
CA VAL A 265 16.16 7.79 -1.80
C VAL A 265 16.92 8.58 -0.73
N ALA A 266 16.30 9.62 -0.15
CA ALA A 266 16.92 10.43 0.91
C ALA A 266 17.33 9.60 2.14
N LYS A 267 16.53 8.61 2.54
CA LYS A 267 16.92 7.65 3.61
C LYS A 267 18.02 6.67 3.18
N THR A 268 18.03 6.29 1.91
CA THR A 268 19.01 5.36 1.33
C THR A 268 20.41 5.98 1.27
N MET A 269 20.51 7.29 1.09
CA MET A 269 21.78 8.04 1.06
C MET A 269 22.70 7.71 2.24
N PHE A 270 22.16 7.64 3.47
CA PHE A 270 22.91 7.35 4.70
C PHE A 270 23.59 5.97 4.72
N MET A 271 23.12 5.01 3.92
CA MET A 271 23.67 3.66 3.85
C MET A 271 24.83 3.52 2.84
N LEU A 272 25.12 4.57 2.06
CA LEU A 272 26.13 4.53 0.99
C LEU A 272 27.49 5.04 1.46
N ASN A 273 28.56 4.43 0.94
CA ASN A 273 29.94 4.75 1.33
C ASN A 273 30.40 6.18 0.95
N ASN A 274 29.68 6.88 0.07
CA ASN A 274 29.98 8.27 -0.28
C ASN A 274 29.22 9.31 0.58
N TYR A 275 28.36 8.86 1.51
CA TYR A 275 27.73 9.76 2.47
C TYR A 275 28.74 10.31 3.49
N GLN A 276 28.65 11.61 3.75
CA GLN A 276 29.48 12.29 4.75
C GLN A 276 28.63 12.65 5.98
N PRO A 277 28.91 12.10 7.18
CA PRO A 277 28.13 12.36 8.39
C PRO A 277 27.99 13.85 8.70
N GLY A 278 26.78 14.29 9.03
CA GLY A 278 26.46 15.68 9.35
C GLY A 278 26.09 16.55 8.16
N THR A 279 26.26 16.10 6.91
CA THR A 279 25.87 16.87 5.70
C THR A 279 24.36 16.95 5.45
N ILE A 280 23.57 16.17 6.18
CA ILE A 280 22.10 16.21 6.18
C ILE A 280 21.67 16.38 7.63
N ASN A 281 20.76 17.32 7.89
CA ASN A 281 20.29 17.61 9.27
C ASN A 281 18.76 17.64 9.42
N THR A 282 18.03 17.84 8.33
CA THR A 282 16.56 17.99 8.32
C THR A 282 16.03 17.36 7.05
N ILE A 283 15.06 16.47 7.18
CA ILE A 283 14.39 15.78 6.08
C ILE A 283 12.89 16.01 6.22
N ILE A 284 12.25 16.57 5.21
CA ILE A 284 10.79 16.66 5.13
C ILE A 284 10.34 15.75 4.01
N THR A 285 9.48 14.77 4.32
CA THR A 285 8.99 13.81 3.33
C THR A 285 7.50 13.98 3.06
N LEU A 286 7.12 14.08 1.79
CA LEU A 286 5.74 14.31 1.34
C LEU A 286 5.24 13.05 0.63
N SER A 287 4.17 12.42 1.14
CA SER A 287 3.58 11.15 0.64
C SER A 287 4.61 10.03 0.38
N THR A 288 5.61 9.90 1.24
CA THR A 288 6.71 8.92 1.09
C THR A 288 6.35 7.56 1.70
N PRO A 289 6.44 6.44 0.95
CA PRO A 289 6.26 5.10 1.48
C PRO A 289 7.50 4.66 2.28
N HIS A 290 7.52 4.94 3.58
CA HIS A 290 8.64 4.65 4.48
C HIS A 290 8.72 3.19 4.95
N VAL A 291 7.56 2.56 5.20
CA VAL A 291 7.47 1.24 5.85
C VAL A 291 7.45 0.10 4.83
N LEU A 292 6.65 0.22 3.76
CA LEU A 292 6.46 -0.82 2.75
C LEU A 292 6.58 -0.24 1.35
N PRO A 293 7.23 -0.94 0.39
CA PRO A 293 7.28 -0.50 -0.99
C PRO A 293 5.90 -0.63 -1.66
N PRO A 294 5.47 0.32 -2.51
CA PRO A 294 4.20 0.23 -3.23
C PRO A 294 4.09 -0.99 -4.16
N ALA A 295 5.23 -1.55 -4.60
CA ALA A 295 5.29 -2.68 -5.51
C ALA A 295 6.51 -3.61 -5.22
N PRO A 296 6.39 -4.61 -4.33
CA PRO A 296 7.47 -5.56 -3.98
C PRO A 296 7.75 -6.63 -5.05
N PHE A 297 7.76 -6.23 -6.32
CA PHE A 297 8.01 -7.10 -7.48
C PHE A 297 9.51 -7.28 -7.79
N ASP A 298 10.35 -6.33 -7.35
CA ASP A 298 11.81 -6.43 -7.40
C ASP A 298 12.35 -6.82 -6.02
N TRP A 299 13.28 -7.78 -6.02
CA TRP A 299 13.95 -8.27 -4.81
C TRP A 299 14.91 -7.22 -4.23
N LYS A 300 15.51 -6.36 -5.08
CA LYS A 300 16.38 -5.28 -4.60
C LYS A 300 15.61 -4.25 -3.81
N ILE A 301 14.37 -3.92 -4.21
CA ILE A 301 13.51 -2.98 -3.47
C ILE A 301 13.23 -3.54 -2.07
N SER A 302 12.73 -4.78 -1.96
CA SER A 302 12.47 -5.40 -0.65
C SER A 302 13.70 -5.35 0.25
N LYS A 303 14.88 -5.73 -0.30
CA LYS A 303 16.13 -5.67 0.44
C LYS A 303 16.51 -4.24 0.89
N ILE A 304 16.39 -3.24 0.02
CA ILE A 304 16.70 -1.84 0.37
C ILE A 304 15.79 -1.36 1.51
N TYR A 305 14.52 -1.75 1.51
CA TYR A 305 13.58 -1.43 2.60
C TYR A 305 13.96 -2.14 3.90
N ASP A 306 14.27 -3.43 3.88
CA ASP A 306 14.67 -4.18 5.07
C ASP A 306 16.01 -3.63 5.63
N ASP A 307 17.02 -3.42 4.79
CA ASP A 307 18.33 -2.84 5.17
C ASP A 307 18.18 -1.41 5.74
N MET A 308 17.36 -0.56 5.09
CA MET A 308 17.05 0.81 5.54
C MET A 308 16.33 0.82 6.88
N HIS A 309 15.36 -0.06 7.09
CA HIS A 309 14.61 -0.13 8.34
C HIS A 309 15.52 -0.50 9.51
N GLN A 310 16.38 -1.51 9.33
CA GLN A 310 17.37 -1.90 10.35
C GLN A 310 18.38 -0.77 10.63
N PHE A 311 18.96 -0.14 9.60
CA PHE A 311 19.93 0.94 9.77
C PHE A 311 19.39 2.10 10.64
N TRP A 312 18.13 2.50 10.39
CA TRP A 312 17.51 3.60 11.14
C TRP A 312 17.16 3.18 12.58
N ILE A 313 16.67 1.95 12.80
CA ILE A 313 16.39 1.41 14.13
C ILE A 313 17.68 1.30 14.97
N ASP A 314 18.74 0.71 14.42
CA ASP A 314 20.03 0.54 15.10
C ASP A 314 20.67 1.88 15.46
N GLY A 315 20.42 2.92 14.67
CA GLY A 315 20.90 4.28 14.90
C GLY A 315 20.35 4.96 16.16
N TYR A 316 19.16 4.55 16.64
CA TYR A 316 18.53 5.14 17.84
C TYR A 316 18.38 4.16 19.03
N ASN A 317 18.44 2.84 18.80
CA ASN A 317 18.24 1.85 19.87
C ASN A 317 19.51 1.50 20.68
N LEU A 318 20.71 1.78 20.15
CA LEU A 318 21.95 1.43 20.83
C LEU A 318 22.25 2.39 21.99
N ARG A 319 22.22 1.88 23.23
CA ARG A 319 22.62 2.56 24.48
C ARG A 319 24.12 2.92 24.57
N GLY A 320 24.83 2.97 23.44
CA GLY A 320 26.25 3.28 23.34
C GLY A 320 26.50 4.26 22.19
N ASP A 321 26.89 5.49 22.54
CA ASP A 321 27.02 6.69 21.69
C ASP A 321 28.15 6.63 20.64
N ASP A 322 28.75 5.44 20.43
CA ASP A 322 30.09 5.28 19.85
C ASP A 322 30.10 4.66 18.43
N THR A 323 28.98 4.10 17.97
CA THR A 323 28.88 3.56 16.60
C THR A 323 28.86 4.66 15.54
N THR A 324 29.33 4.34 14.34
CA THR A 324 29.31 5.26 13.19
C THR A 324 27.90 5.57 12.71
N THR A 325 26.94 4.66 12.93
CA THR A 325 25.52 4.83 12.58
C THR A 325 24.84 5.84 13.50
N ALA A 326 24.96 5.70 14.82
CA ALA A 326 24.40 6.64 15.79
C ALA A 326 24.93 8.07 15.56
N ARG A 327 26.25 8.22 15.37
CA ARG A 327 26.88 9.51 15.03
C ARG A 327 26.41 10.13 13.72
N SER A 328 25.89 9.34 12.78
CA SER A 328 25.37 9.82 11.48
C SER A 328 23.92 10.31 11.56
N LEU A 329 23.15 9.87 12.56
CA LEU A 329 21.72 10.17 12.71
C LEU A 329 21.40 11.11 13.89
N ARG A 330 22.32 11.28 14.86
CA ARG A 330 22.13 12.08 16.08
C ARG A 330 21.54 13.49 15.86
N ASP A 331 21.99 14.19 14.83
CA ASP A 331 21.59 15.60 14.58
C ASP A 331 20.53 15.71 13.45
N VAL A 332 19.95 14.58 13.03
CA VAL A 332 18.96 14.48 11.94
C VAL A 332 17.53 14.56 12.47
N THR A 333 16.72 15.47 11.95
CA THR A 333 15.28 15.55 12.18
C THR A 333 14.50 15.11 10.93
N MET A 334 13.44 14.31 11.08
CA MET A 334 12.57 13.89 9.96
C MET A 334 11.09 14.14 10.23
N ILE A 335 10.43 14.92 9.36
CA ILE A 335 8.97 15.13 9.42
C ILE A 335 8.32 14.48 8.20
N SER A 336 7.31 13.64 8.41
CA SER A 336 6.58 12.96 7.33
C SER A 336 5.15 13.48 7.23
N ILE A 337 4.79 14.05 6.08
CA ILE A 337 3.46 14.61 5.80
C ILE A 337 2.76 13.72 4.76
N ALA A 338 1.58 13.21 5.10
CA ALA A 338 0.79 12.31 4.26
C ALA A 338 -0.50 12.97 3.74
N GLY A 339 -0.86 12.72 2.48
CA GLY A 339 -2.06 13.29 1.83
C GLY A 339 -3.40 12.72 2.28
N GLY A 340 -3.42 11.62 3.05
CA GLY A 340 -4.66 11.00 3.54
C GLY A 340 -5.31 10.06 2.52
N THR A 341 -6.64 10.03 2.44
CA THR A 341 -7.38 9.06 1.61
C THR A 341 -7.46 9.46 0.11
N LEU A 342 -7.04 10.68 -0.27
CA LEU A 342 -6.94 11.07 -1.69
C LEU A 342 -5.66 10.56 -2.39
N ASP A 343 -4.66 10.11 -1.64
CA ASP A 343 -3.47 9.47 -2.21
C ASP A 343 -3.77 8.03 -2.65
N ASN A 344 -4.13 7.89 -3.92
CA ASN A 344 -4.38 6.61 -4.57
C ASN A 344 -3.12 5.97 -5.19
N THR A 345 -1.94 6.61 -5.06
CA THR A 345 -0.68 6.11 -5.62
C THR A 345 0.13 5.37 -4.56
N VAL A 346 0.18 5.92 -3.35
CA VAL A 346 0.85 5.36 -2.18
C VAL A 346 -0.14 5.28 -1.04
N CYS A 347 -0.17 4.14 -0.34
CA CYS A 347 -1.00 4.03 0.85
C CYS A 347 -0.43 4.94 1.94
N SER A 348 -1.13 6.04 2.29
CA SER A 348 -0.68 7.06 3.26
C SER A 348 -0.25 6.47 4.62
N ASP A 349 -0.96 5.44 5.05
CA ASP A 349 -0.56 4.41 6.02
C ASP A 349 0.95 4.09 6.10
N SER A 350 1.60 3.89 4.95
CA SER A 350 3.02 3.51 4.84
C SER A 350 3.99 4.68 5.05
N ALA A 351 3.49 5.91 5.21
CA ALA A 351 4.28 7.11 5.51
C ALA A 351 4.56 7.31 7.01
N ASN A 352 4.17 6.36 7.85
CA ASN A 352 4.49 6.37 9.28
C ASN A 352 6.01 6.25 9.52
N VAL A 353 6.58 7.18 10.31
CA VAL A 353 7.98 7.13 10.76
C VAL A 353 8.16 6.63 12.19
N GLY A 354 7.08 6.61 13.00
CA GLY A 354 7.12 6.15 14.40
C GLY A 354 7.47 4.66 14.58
N ALA A 355 7.50 3.89 13.48
CA ALA A 355 7.97 2.50 13.45
C ALA A 355 9.50 2.37 13.50
N PHE A 356 10.28 3.44 13.27
CA PHE A 356 11.75 3.42 13.27
C PHE A 356 12.42 4.68 13.86
N LEU A 357 11.65 5.72 14.18
CA LEU A 357 12.15 7.03 14.61
C LEU A 357 11.52 7.46 15.94
N PRO A 358 12.31 7.91 16.94
CA PRO A 358 11.76 8.39 18.20
C PRO A 358 11.11 9.78 18.04
N ALA A 359 10.07 10.05 18.84
CA ALA A 359 9.33 11.31 18.84
C ALA A 359 10.17 12.58 19.15
N THR A 360 11.41 12.41 19.62
CA THR A 360 12.41 13.48 19.82
C THR A 360 13.13 13.91 18.54
N HIS A 361 13.09 13.08 17.49
CA HIS A 361 13.77 13.34 16.20
C HIS A 361 12.79 13.42 15.02
N GLY A 362 11.51 13.09 15.21
CA GLY A 362 10.51 13.28 14.16
C GLY A 362 9.14 12.72 14.48
N PHE A 363 8.20 12.95 13.57
CA PHE A 363 6.83 12.44 13.63
C PHE A 363 6.18 12.38 12.24
N THR A 364 5.10 11.62 12.13
CA THR A 364 4.19 11.64 10.97
C THR A 364 2.98 12.52 11.27
N VAL A 365 2.43 13.18 10.24
CA VAL A 365 1.24 14.00 10.32
C VAL A 365 0.46 13.94 9.00
N PHE A 366 -0.86 14.10 9.06
CA PHE A 366 -1.72 14.10 7.88
C PHE A 366 -2.11 15.53 7.48
N THR A 367 -2.30 15.81 6.19
CA THR A 367 -2.72 17.14 5.71
C THR A 367 -4.09 17.58 6.25
N THR A 368 -4.94 16.62 6.64
CA THR A 368 -6.22 16.85 7.35
C THR A 368 -6.04 17.30 8.80
N ALA A 369 -4.88 17.03 9.42
CA ALA A 369 -4.57 17.40 10.80
C ALA A 369 -3.96 18.80 10.91
N ILE A 370 -3.21 19.23 9.89
CA ILE A 370 -2.44 20.49 9.91
C ILE A 370 -3.39 21.69 10.04
N PRO A 371 -3.18 22.57 11.05
CA PRO A 371 -3.92 23.82 11.23
C PRO A 371 -4.02 24.66 9.95
N ARG A 372 -5.22 25.17 9.65
CA ARG A 372 -5.53 25.99 8.45
C ARG A 372 -5.35 25.26 7.11
N VAL A 373 -5.07 23.95 7.11
CA VAL A 373 -5.03 23.11 5.90
C VAL A 373 -6.27 22.24 5.83
N TRP A 374 -6.48 21.37 6.83
CA TRP A 374 -7.69 20.55 7.06
C TRP A 374 -8.30 19.86 5.82
N THR A 375 -7.49 19.52 4.82
CA THR A 375 -7.95 18.89 3.58
C THR A 375 -7.06 17.71 3.21
N GLY A 376 -7.66 16.64 2.68
CA GLY A 376 -6.91 15.57 2.04
C GLY A 376 -6.33 16.08 0.73
N MET A 377 -5.22 15.49 0.28
CA MET A 377 -4.54 15.87 -0.95
C MET A 377 -4.21 14.64 -1.78
N ASP A 378 -4.32 14.77 -3.10
CA ASP A 378 -3.80 13.72 -3.99
C ASP A 378 -2.26 13.66 -3.97
N HIS A 379 -1.71 12.58 -4.55
CA HIS A 379 -0.28 12.27 -4.51
C HIS A 379 0.63 13.36 -5.09
N LEU A 380 0.14 14.19 -6.02
CA LEU A 380 0.89 15.27 -6.67
C LEU A 380 0.49 16.64 -6.12
N GLU A 381 -0.80 16.82 -5.80
CA GLU A 381 -1.40 18.02 -5.24
C GLU A 381 -0.70 18.47 -3.94
N ILE A 382 -0.22 17.52 -3.13
CA ILE A 382 0.58 17.77 -1.91
C ILE A 382 1.81 18.66 -2.13
N LEU A 383 2.33 18.75 -3.36
CA LEU A 383 3.47 19.62 -3.72
C LEU A 383 3.09 21.02 -4.16
N SER A 384 1.83 21.21 -4.60
CA SER A 384 1.34 22.47 -5.16
C SER A 384 0.29 23.16 -4.31
N CYS A 385 -0.13 22.56 -3.20
CA CYS A 385 -1.28 23.06 -2.48
C CYS A 385 -0.99 24.27 -1.60
N LYS A 386 -1.58 25.43 -1.94
CA LYS A 386 -1.29 26.71 -1.29
C LYS A 386 -1.36 26.65 0.24
N GLN A 387 -2.42 26.07 0.81
CA GLN A 387 -2.58 26.00 2.26
C GLN A 387 -1.42 25.24 2.93
N LEU A 388 -1.07 24.06 2.43
CA LEU A 388 0.03 23.25 2.98
C LEU A 388 1.40 23.88 2.72
N VAL A 389 1.64 24.32 1.48
CA VAL A 389 2.92 24.90 1.06
C VAL A 389 3.24 26.14 1.89
N HIS A 390 2.27 26.99 2.17
CA HIS A 390 2.43 28.17 3.01
C HIS A 390 2.85 27.83 4.46
N VAL A 391 2.21 26.83 5.08
CA VAL A 391 2.57 26.35 6.43
C VAL A 391 3.96 25.69 6.43
N LEU A 392 4.24 24.84 5.43
CA LEU A 392 5.53 24.17 5.25
C LEU A 392 6.69 25.16 5.09
N VAL A 393 6.54 26.12 4.17
CA VAL A 393 7.54 27.16 3.89
C VAL A 393 7.79 28.03 5.13
N LYS A 394 6.73 28.43 5.84
CA LYS A 394 6.87 29.18 7.08
C LYS A 394 7.65 28.39 8.13
N ALA A 395 7.31 27.11 8.34
CA ALA A 395 8.02 26.25 9.28
C ALA A 395 9.51 26.06 8.90
N MET A 396 9.82 25.93 7.60
CA MET A 396 11.18 25.85 7.10
C MET A 396 11.99 27.14 7.33
N LEU A 397 11.39 28.32 7.10
CA LEU A 397 12.05 29.60 7.39
C LEU A 397 12.25 29.81 8.90
N ASP A 398 11.25 29.43 9.71
CA ASP A 398 11.30 29.58 11.18
C ASP A 398 12.40 28.71 11.83
N ILE A 399 12.87 27.61 11.21
CA ILE A 399 13.99 26.79 11.71
C ILE A 399 15.40 27.24 11.27
N VAL A 400 15.53 28.20 10.36
CA VAL A 400 16.83 28.69 9.87
C VAL A 400 17.62 29.42 10.97
N ASP A 401 18.93 29.18 11.01
CA ASP A 401 19.91 29.96 11.78
C ASP A 401 21.29 29.90 11.10
N ALA A 402 21.54 30.83 10.18
CA ALA A 402 22.80 30.92 9.42
C ALA A 402 24.03 31.30 10.28
N ARG A 403 23.86 31.63 11.57
CA ARG A 403 24.99 31.85 12.49
C ARG A 403 25.67 30.53 12.89
N ARG A 404 25.00 29.40 12.67
CA ARG A 404 25.53 28.05 12.87
C ARG A 404 25.96 27.48 11.52
N SER A 405 27.05 26.71 11.47
CA SER A 405 27.45 26.00 10.23
C SER A 405 26.39 25.01 9.74
N SER A 406 25.54 24.50 10.65
CA SER A 406 24.36 23.69 10.31
C SER A 406 23.27 24.46 9.56
N GLN A 407 23.33 25.79 9.48
CA GLN A 407 22.33 26.70 8.88
C GLN A 407 20.92 26.62 9.51
N VAL A 408 20.72 25.81 10.55
CA VAL A 408 19.44 25.58 11.25
C VAL A 408 19.64 25.47 12.76
N LYS A 409 18.55 25.70 13.49
CA LYS A 409 18.44 25.58 14.95
C LYS A 409 18.67 24.15 15.46
N SER A 410 18.79 23.97 16.79
CA SER A 410 19.02 22.66 17.40
C SER A 410 17.83 21.71 17.24
N VAL A 411 18.04 20.39 17.40
CA VAL A 411 17.01 19.35 17.24
C VAL A 411 15.75 19.68 18.05
N SER A 412 15.88 20.04 19.33
CA SER A 412 14.74 20.39 20.19
C SER A 412 14.00 21.65 19.76
N GLU A 413 14.72 22.71 19.37
CA GLU A 413 14.13 23.93 18.81
C GLU A 413 13.36 23.63 17.50
N ARG A 414 13.97 22.87 16.58
CA ARG A 414 13.33 22.46 15.31
C ARG A 414 12.06 21.66 15.59
N MET A 415 12.12 20.68 16.49
CA MET A 415 10.97 19.85 16.85
C MET A 415 9.85 20.67 17.49
N SER A 416 10.15 21.63 18.37
CA SER A 416 9.14 22.53 18.96
C SER A 416 8.43 23.38 17.88
N ILE A 417 9.20 23.94 16.93
CA ILE A 417 8.67 24.72 15.80
C ILE A 417 7.81 23.85 14.88
N MET A 418 8.30 22.67 14.50
CA MET A 418 7.59 21.75 13.60
C MET A 418 6.33 21.16 14.23
N LYS A 419 6.37 20.78 15.53
CA LYS A 419 5.17 20.37 16.29
C LYS A 419 4.12 21.49 16.25
N ARG A 420 4.49 22.74 16.58
CA ARG A 420 3.57 23.89 16.57
C ARG A 420 3.04 24.25 15.17
N ALA A 421 3.79 23.97 14.11
CA ALA A 421 3.38 24.27 12.75
C ALA A 421 2.42 23.22 12.17
N PHE A 422 2.62 21.93 12.49
CA PHE A 422 1.93 20.83 11.82
C PHE A 422 0.92 20.07 12.70
N LEU A 423 1.12 20.00 14.02
CA LEU A 423 0.14 19.38 14.93
C LEU A 423 -0.97 20.36 15.27
N SER A 424 -2.13 19.84 15.70
CA SER A 424 -3.30 20.69 15.94
C SER A 424 -3.25 21.50 17.24
N GLY A 425 -2.40 21.08 18.20
CA GLY A 425 -2.39 21.62 19.57
C GLY A 425 -3.41 20.94 20.49
N LEU A 426 -4.19 19.99 19.94
CA LEU A 426 -5.20 19.17 20.63
C LEU A 426 -4.75 17.71 20.83
N GLU A 427 -3.48 17.42 20.56
CA GLU A 427 -2.81 16.19 20.94
C GLU A 427 -2.54 16.19 22.47
N ASP A 428 -2.42 15.01 23.08
CA ASP A 428 -2.07 14.93 24.50
C ASP A 428 -0.66 15.51 24.73
N ARG A 429 -0.57 16.49 25.63
CA ARG A 429 0.66 17.23 25.94
C ARG A 429 1.50 16.52 27.01
N GLY A 430 0.94 15.49 27.66
CA GLY A 430 1.60 14.71 28.70
C GLY A 430 2.12 15.60 29.82
N SER A 431 3.44 15.58 30.03
CA SER A 431 4.15 16.40 31.03
C SER A 431 5.01 17.52 30.43
N GLU A 432 4.78 17.93 29.16
CA GLU A 432 5.48 19.10 28.60
C GLU A 432 5.08 20.40 29.36
N PRO A 433 6.04 21.16 29.93
CA PRO A 433 5.73 22.33 30.75
C PRO A 433 5.13 23.48 29.93
N ILE A 434 4.18 24.22 30.52
CA ILE A 434 3.49 25.31 29.85
C ILE A 434 4.44 26.51 29.65
N SER A 435 4.67 26.88 28.39
CA SER A 435 5.37 28.11 28.03
C SER A 435 4.44 29.32 28.20
N LEU A 436 4.41 29.86 29.42
CA LEU A 436 3.69 31.10 29.76
C LEU A 436 4.35 32.35 29.15
N GLY A 437 3.54 33.32 28.74
CA GLY A 437 3.96 34.58 28.12
C GLY A 437 4.25 35.71 29.12
N SER A 438 4.01 36.95 28.65
CA SER A 438 4.15 38.21 29.38
C SER A 438 3.47 38.18 30.75
N LEU A 439 4.07 38.79 31.78
CA LEU A 439 3.39 39.08 33.04
C LEU A 439 2.68 40.44 32.95
N MET A 440 1.36 40.42 33.15
CA MET A 440 0.47 41.57 33.18
C MET A 440 -0.18 41.72 34.57
N TYR A 441 -0.63 42.93 34.89
CA TYR A 441 -1.35 43.25 36.12
C TYR A 441 -2.70 43.88 35.79
N PHE A 442 -3.76 43.41 36.45
CA PHE A 442 -5.12 43.90 36.26
C PHE A 442 -5.70 44.43 37.57
N ASP A 443 -6.21 45.68 37.51
CA ASP A 443 -6.89 46.36 38.61
C ASP A 443 -8.42 46.24 38.55
N HIS A 444 -8.99 46.03 37.35
CA HIS A 444 -10.44 45.91 37.15
C HIS A 444 -10.80 44.44 36.89
N VAL A 445 -11.37 43.80 37.91
CA VAL A 445 -11.56 42.35 37.95
C VAL A 445 -13.02 42.01 38.24
N SER A 446 -13.62 41.17 37.40
CA SER A 446 -14.89 40.50 37.69
C SER A 446 -14.63 39.04 38.03
N TYR A 447 -15.29 38.53 39.07
CA TYR A 447 -15.23 37.11 39.46
C TYR A 447 -16.49 36.42 38.99
N LEU A 448 -16.34 35.26 38.35
CA LEU A 448 -17.44 34.35 38.01
C LEU A 448 -17.70 33.40 39.19
N ASP A 449 -18.95 32.96 39.39
CA ASP A 449 -19.26 31.99 40.44
C ASP A 449 -18.70 30.59 40.12
N ILE A 450 -18.55 29.75 41.15
CA ILE A 450 -18.04 28.38 41.00
C ILE A 450 -19.05 27.55 40.19
N ASP A 451 -18.53 26.76 39.25
CA ASP A 451 -19.31 25.91 38.33
C ASP A 451 -20.29 26.69 37.40
N GLU A 452 -20.17 28.02 37.30
CA GLU A 452 -20.91 28.86 36.35
C GLU A 452 -20.25 28.91 34.96
N ARG A 453 -21.07 28.97 33.90
CA ARG A 453 -20.63 29.09 32.50
C ARG A 453 -20.60 30.56 32.07
N LEU A 454 -19.46 31.05 31.59
CA LEU A 454 -19.37 32.38 30.97
C LEU A 454 -19.82 32.30 29.50
N VAL A 455 -20.78 33.14 29.12
CA VAL A 455 -21.21 33.32 27.72
C VAL A 455 -21.19 34.82 27.39
N ILE A 456 -20.33 35.20 26.45
CA ILE A 456 -20.25 36.54 25.87
C ILE A 456 -20.81 36.46 24.45
N GLN A 457 -21.70 37.40 24.11
CA GLN A 457 -22.30 37.54 22.79
C GLN A 457 -22.42 39.04 22.47
N GLY A 458 -22.21 39.40 21.20
CA GLY A 458 -22.44 40.76 20.71
C GLY A 458 -21.28 41.73 20.95
N GLU A 459 -21.40 42.90 20.32
CA GLU A 459 -20.56 44.07 20.55
C GLU A 459 -20.73 44.60 21.99
N ARG A 460 -19.64 44.66 22.76
CA ARG A 460 -19.60 45.24 24.11
C ARG A 460 -18.40 46.17 24.22
N SER A 461 -18.62 47.48 24.07
CA SER A 461 -17.61 48.53 24.31
C SER A 461 -17.22 48.64 25.81
N ILE A 462 -16.58 47.62 26.37
CA ILE A 462 -15.91 47.67 27.68
C ILE A 462 -14.52 48.28 27.47
N LYS A 463 -14.44 49.62 27.48
CA LYS A 463 -13.17 50.33 27.32
C LYS A 463 -12.37 50.34 28.63
N GLY A 464 -11.49 49.36 28.81
CA GLY A 464 -10.49 49.32 29.89
C GLY A 464 -9.85 47.94 30.07
N ASN A 465 -8.79 47.85 30.88
CA ASN A 465 -8.14 46.59 31.30
C ASN A 465 -9.06 45.77 32.23
N HIS A 466 -10.20 45.30 31.72
CA HIS A 466 -11.15 44.47 32.45
C HIS A 466 -10.86 42.99 32.19
N VAL A 467 -10.71 42.21 33.26
CA VAL A 467 -10.53 40.76 33.19
C VAL A 467 -11.63 40.05 33.97
N THR A 468 -12.24 39.04 33.34
CA THR A 468 -13.16 38.11 34.01
C THR A 468 -12.36 36.89 34.46
N LEU A 469 -12.37 36.61 35.76
CA LEU A 469 -11.67 35.47 36.37
C LEU A 469 -12.64 34.31 36.61
N LEU A 470 -12.33 33.18 36.00
CA LEU A 470 -12.98 31.90 36.25
C LEU A 470 -12.23 31.14 37.35
N PRO A 471 -12.90 30.65 38.40
CA PRO A 471 -12.26 29.93 39.51
C PRO A 471 -11.82 28.54 39.08
N ALA A 472 -10.51 28.24 39.14
CA ALA A 472 -9.98 26.90 38.87
C ALA A 472 -10.02 25.98 40.10
N PHE A 473 -11.12 26.07 40.84
CA PHE A 473 -11.40 25.33 42.06
C PHE A 473 -12.90 25.04 42.12
N GLY A 474 -13.28 23.88 41.59
CA GLY A 474 -14.66 23.38 41.54
C GLY A 474 -14.93 22.28 42.57
N SER A 475 -16.19 21.92 42.72
CA SER A 475 -16.59 20.81 43.60
C SER A 475 -16.45 19.43 42.94
N ASN A 476 -16.84 19.33 41.67
CA ASN A 476 -16.73 18.10 40.84
C ASN A 476 -16.02 18.32 39.48
N ASN A 477 -15.87 19.57 39.04
CA ASN A 477 -15.19 19.92 37.78
C ASN A 477 -13.67 20.04 37.98
N ASP A 478 -12.92 19.65 36.95
CA ASP A 478 -11.45 19.59 36.94
C ASP A 478 -10.82 20.21 35.67
N ALA A 479 -11.63 20.72 34.73
CA ALA A 479 -11.16 21.44 33.53
C ALA A 479 -12.11 22.55 33.08
N PHE A 480 -11.58 23.49 32.29
CA PHE A 480 -12.36 24.47 31.51
C PHE A 480 -12.20 24.20 30.01
N ALA A 481 -13.32 24.23 29.29
CA ALA A 481 -13.38 24.28 27.83
C ALA A 481 -13.75 25.70 27.39
N ILE A 482 -12.97 26.30 26.51
CA ILE A 482 -13.15 27.67 26.02
C ILE A 482 -13.23 27.62 24.49
N LEU A 483 -14.27 28.21 23.89
CA LEU A 483 -14.47 28.31 22.45
C LEU A 483 -14.94 29.71 22.06
N THR A 484 -14.35 30.27 21.00
CA THR A 484 -14.74 31.56 20.40
C THR A 484 -14.54 31.56 18.89
N ASP A 485 -15.30 32.38 18.17
CA ASP A 485 -15.11 32.67 16.74
C ASP A 485 -13.98 33.68 16.46
N GLN A 486 -13.52 34.40 17.49
CA GLN A 486 -12.46 35.39 17.38
C GLN A 486 -11.06 34.77 17.62
N ALA A 487 -10.00 35.50 17.28
CA ALA A 487 -8.65 35.11 17.68
C ALA A 487 -8.48 35.29 19.20
N LEU A 488 -7.86 34.29 19.85
CA LEU A 488 -7.48 34.32 21.28
C LEU A 488 -5.96 34.57 21.37
N ASP A 489 -5.54 35.83 21.30
CA ASP A 489 -4.14 36.27 21.16
C ASP A 489 -3.97 37.70 21.71
N GLU A 490 -3.03 37.93 22.62
CA GLU A 490 -2.67 39.25 23.18
C GLU A 490 -2.42 40.32 22.09
N ALA A 491 -1.87 39.94 20.92
CA ALA A 491 -1.43 40.88 19.90
C ALA A 491 -2.49 41.24 18.84
N ARG A 492 -3.55 40.43 18.68
CA ARG A 492 -4.50 40.52 17.54
C ARG A 492 -5.94 40.13 17.85
N GLY A 493 -6.22 39.57 19.03
CA GLY A 493 -7.54 39.05 19.40
C GLY A 493 -8.47 40.08 20.03
N ARG A 494 -9.78 39.87 19.90
CA ARG A 494 -10.77 40.52 20.79
C ARG A 494 -10.59 40.02 22.22
N PHE A 495 -10.35 38.72 22.39
CA PHE A 495 -10.17 38.08 23.68
C PHE A 495 -8.71 37.68 23.87
N SER A 496 -8.22 37.75 25.12
CA SER A 496 -6.88 37.29 25.50
C SER A 496 -6.96 36.40 26.73
N LEU A 497 -6.19 35.32 26.74
CA LEU A 497 -6.27 34.26 27.75
C LEU A 497 -5.09 34.31 28.71
N TYR A 498 -5.37 34.29 30.01
CA TYR A 498 -4.37 34.42 31.05
C TYR A 498 -4.50 33.34 32.13
N LEU A 499 -3.37 32.97 32.72
CA LEU A 499 -3.30 32.20 33.97
C LEU A 499 -2.90 33.16 35.10
N CYS A 500 -3.76 33.26 36.10
CA CYS A 500 -3.80 34.40 37.03
C CYS A 500 -3.67 33.96 38.50
N ASN A 501 -2.95 34.76 39.28
CA ASN A 501 -2.76 34.59 40.70
C ASN A 501 -2.95 35.91 41.46
N ARG A 502 -3.41 35.79 42.72
CA ARG A 502 -3.63 36.94 43.60
C ARG A 502 -2.31 37.67 43.84
N HIS A 503 -2.32 39.00 43.73
CA HIS A 503 -1.15 39.82 44.03
C HIS A 503 -1.32 40.53 45.38
N ASP A 504 -0.38 40.34 46.30
CA ASP A 504 -0.43 40.89 47.68
C ASP A 504 -0.07 42.40 47.75
N GLY A 505 -0.26 43.13 46.64
CA GLY A 505 -0.15 44.59 46.59
C GLY A 505 -1.32 45.29 47.29
N HIS A 506 -1.11 46.52 47.74
CA HIS A 506 -2.08 47.29 48.55
C HIS A 506 -3.39 47.70 47.83
N SER A 507 -3.60 47.27 46.59
CA SER A 507 -4.75 47.57 45.73
C SER A 507 -5.48 46.32 45.20
N GLY A 508 -5.23 45.13 45.77
CA GLY A 508 -6.06 43.93 45.50
C GLY A 508 -6.05 43.40 44.07
N GLY A 509 -5.11 43.86 43.23
CA GLY A 509 -4.99 43.46 41.84
C GLY A 509 -4.54 42.00 41.66
N VAL A 510 -4.56 41.57 40.40
CA VAL A 510 -4.27 40.18 40.02
C VAL A 510 -3.12 40.17 39.03
N ALA A 511 -2.14 39.30 39.28
CA ALA A 511 -0.96 39.10 38.44
C ALA A 511 -1.22 37.92 37.50
N CYS A 512 -1.15 38.16 36.21
CA CYS A 512 -1.62 37.27 35.15
C CYS A 512 -0.53 37.04 34.12
N LYS A 513 -0.34 35.81 33.65
CA LYS A 513 0.58 35.48 32.55
C LYS A 513 -0.20 35.07 31.32
N SER A 514 0.16 35.54 30.13
CA SER A 514 -0.49 35.09 28.89
C SER A 514 -0.35 33.57 28.74
N ALA A 515 -1.45 32.93 28.34
CA ALA A 515 -1.58 31.50 28.12
C ALA A 515 -2.00 31.18 26.67
N ASP A 516 -1.74 32.09 25.74
CA ASP A 516 -2.09 31.95 24.31
C ASP A 516 -1.43 30.71 23.66
N THR A 517 -0.37 30.15 24.27
CA THR A 517 0.28 28.90 23.85
C THR A 517 -0.55 27.62 24.11
N LEU A 518 -1.65 27.74 24.85
CA LEU A 518 -2.64 26.67 25.08
C LEU A 518 -3.77 26.67 24.04
N VAL A 519 -3.87 27.71 23.21
CA VAL A 519 -4.94 27.90 22.24
C VAL A 519 -4.65 27.11 20.96
N ALA A 520 -5.60 26.28 20.57
CA ALA A 520 -5.59 25.52 19.33
C ALA A 520 -6.59 26.13 18.33
N PRO A 521 -6.18 26.43 17.09
CA PRO A 521 -7.11 26.81 16.03
C PRO A 521 -7.88 25.57 15.55
N VAL A 522 -9.21 25.69 15.48
CA VAL A 522 -10.12 24.65 14.94
C VAL A 522 -10.95 25.24 13.79
N PRO A 523 -11.44 24.45 12.83
CA PRO A 523 -12.24 24.99 11.73
C PRO A 523 -13.55 25.58 12.25
N ALA A 524 -13.97 26.71 11.66
CA ALA A 524 -15.27 27.27 11.96
C ALA A 524 -16.39 26.32 11.50
N SER A 525 -17.47 26.29 12.28
CA SER A 525 -18.64 25.46 12.00
C SER A 525 -19.91 26.28 12.16
N THR A 526 -20.28 26.98 11.09
CA THR A 526 -21.58 27.64 10.94
C THR A 526 -22.51 26.83 10.04
N PRO A 527 -23.83 27.15 9.98
CA PRO A 527 -24.74 26.53 9.01
C PRO A 527 -24.35 26.74 7.54
N HIS A 528 -23.44 27.67 7.24
CA HIS A 528 -22.91 27.94 5.91
C HIS A 528 -21.59 27.21 5.62
N ASP A 529 -20.86 26.75 6.64
CA ASP A 529 -19.64 25.97 6.46
C ASP A 529 -20.00 24.55 6.03
N ARG A 530 -19.53 24.17 4.83
CA ARG A 530 -19.71 22.83 4.26
C ARG A 530 -18.48 21.94 4.45
N TYR A 531 -17.31 22.55 4.59
CA TYR A 531 -16.02 21.89 4.65
C TYR A 531 -15.12 22.61 5.67
N PRO A 532 -14.25 21.89 6.40
CA PRO A 532 -13.40 22.50 7.43
C PRO A 532 -12.38 23.51 6.85
N PHE A 533 -12.04 23.40 5.58
CA PHE A 533 -11.12 24.30 4.87
C PHE A 533 -11.80 25.55 4.27
N SER A 534 -12.98 25.96 4.76
CA SER A 534 -13.72 27.14 4.26
C SER A 534 -12.95 28.46 4.44
N GLY A 535 -12.00 28.50 5.37
CA GLY A 535 -11.08 29.62 5.62
C GLY A 535 -11.32 30.33 6.94
N ASN A 536 -12.51 30.19 7.52
CA ASN A 536 -12.85 30.70 8.85
C ASN A 536 -12.34 29.73 9.94
N THR A 537 -11.91 30.26 11.08
CA THR A 537 -11.34 29.47 12.18
C THR A 537 -11.92 29.92 13.52
N PHE A 538 -12.25 28.97 14.37
CA PHE A 538 -12.52 29.21 15.78
C PHE A 538 -11.23 29.00 16.60
N SER A 539 -11.16 29.63 17.78
CA SER A 539 -10.10 29.39 18.76
C SER A 539 -10.65 28.54 19.90
N PHE A 540 -10.00 27.41 20.20
CA PHE A 540 -10.37 26.51 21.29
C PHE A 540 -9.22 26.32 22.28
N ALA A 541 -9.54 26.27 23.58
CA ALA A 541 -8.60 25.87 24.62
C ALA A 541 -9.28 24.91 25.60
N SER A 542 -8.58 23.85 25.98
CA SER A 542 -8.98 22.95 27.07
C SER A 542 -7.88 22.97 28.12
N ILE A 543 -8.21 23.38 29.34
CA ILE A 543 -7.23 23.58 30.42
C ILE A 543 -7.69 22.79 31.65
N GLU A 544 -6.93 21.78 32.02
CA GLU A 544 -7.15 21.00 33.25
C GLU A 544 -6.55 21.74 34.44
N PHE A 545 -7.21 21.74 35.59
CA PHE A 545 -6.78 22.52 36.77
C PHE A 545 -5.42 22.03 37.30
N GLY A 546 -5.12 20.73 37.13
CA GLY A 546 -3.82 20.16 37.45
C GLY A 546 -2.66 20.70 36.60
N GLN A 547 -2.94 21.22 35.40
CA GLN A 547 -1.93 21.78 34.49
C GLN A 547 -1.59 23.25 34.81
N MET A 548 -2.35 23.92 35.67
CA MET A 548 -2.23 25.37 35.89
C MET A 548 -1.03 25.81 36.76
N ASP A 549 -0.10 24.91 37.14
CA ASP A 549 1.14 25.23 37.88
C ASP A 549 0.92 26.11 39.13
N GLY A 550 -0.20 25.90 39.84
CA GLY A 550 -0.57 26.66 41.04
C GLY A 550 -1.13 28.07 40.77
N HIS A 551 -1.61 28.37 39.56
CA HIS A 551 -2.45 29.54 39.30
C HIS A 551 -3.90 29.26 39.73
N GLY A 552 -4.49 30.14 40.53
CA GLY A 552 -5.84 29.94 41.10
C GLY A 552 -7.01 30.29 40.17
N TRP A 553 -6.75 31.07 39.11
CA TRP A 553 -7.80 31.56 38.20
C TRP A 553 -7.36 31.52 36.75
N ILE A 554 -8.32 31.28 35.84
CA ILE A 554 -8.18 31.57 34.42
C ILE A 554 -8.77 32.97 34.18
N GLY A 555 -8.01 33.87 33.56
CA GLY A 555 -8.46 35.20 33.21
C GLY A 555 -8.78 35.34 31.73
N ILE A 556 -9.94 35.90 31.41
CA ILE A 556 -10.33 36.29 30.04
C ILE A 556 -10.52 37.80 30.02
N ALA A 557 -9.70 38.49 29.23
CA ALA A 557 -9.89 39.92 28.94
C ALA A 557 -10.67 40.10 27.64
N ASP A 558 -11.58 41.08 27.60
CA ASP A 558 -12.30 41.49 26.38
C ASP A 558 -11.83 42.89 25.98
N ASN A 559 -11.08 42.97 24.89
CA ASN A 559 -10.36 44.15 24.41
C ASN A 559 -11.01 44.79 23.17
N GLY A 560 -12.16 44.28 22.68
CA GLY A 560 -12.65 44.60 21.33
C GLY A 560 -14.14 44.96 21.19
N ASP A 561 -14.42 45.74 20.14
CA ASP A 561 -15.77 46.14 19.67
C ASP A 561 -16.25 45.26 18.48
N SER A 562 -15.60 44.12 18.19
CA SER A 562 -16.07 43.23 17.11
C SER A 562 -17.24 42.35 17.56
N ASP A 563 -18.27 42.22 16.73
CA ASP A 563 -19.33 41.22 16.96
C ASP A 563 -18.74 39.80 16.90
N GLY A 564 -19.23 38.92 17.78
CA GLY A 564 -18.67 37.59 18.02
C GLY A 564 -19.16 36.98 19.34
N PHE A 565 -18.74 35.75 19.61
CA PHE A 565 -19.10 34.99 20.80
C PHE A 565 -17.89 34.38 21.52
N LEU A 566 -18.03 34.19 22.83
CA LEU A 566 -17.13 33.36 23.63
C LEU A 566 -17.96 32.53 24.61
N ILE A 567 -17.68 31.23 24.66
CA ILE A 567 -18.24 30.31 25.67
C ILE A 567 -17.05 29.75 26.46
N ALA A 568 -17.08 29.89 27.78
CA ALA A 568 -16.20 29.15 28.68
C ALA A 568 -17.05 28.34 29.66
N GLU A 569 -16.89 27.02 29.61
CA GLU A 569 -17.64 26.06 30.42
C GLU A 569 -16.70 25.27 31.35
N PRO A 570 -16.96 25.24 32.67
CA PRO A 570 -16.33 24.28 33.57
C PRO A 570 -16.92 22.89 33.30
N PHE A 571 -16.08 21.86 33.24
CA PHE A 571 -16.51 20.49 33.00
C PHE A 571 -15.65 19.46 33.75
N SER A 572 -16.19 18.25 33.91
CA SER A 572 -15.44 17.10 34.41
C SER A 572 -14.84 16.30 33.25
N THR A 573 -13.52 16.14 33.24
CA THR A 573 -12.77 15.35 32.25
C THR A 573 -13.19 13.88 32.24
N THR A 574 -13.75 13.39 33.35
CA THR A 574 -14.20 12.00 33.54
C THR A 574 -15.67 11.80 33.16
N GLU A 575 -16.58 12.71 33.54
CA GLU A 575 -18.00 12.57 33.18
C GLU A 575 -18.25 12.84 31.67
N ASN A 576 -17.44 13.72 31.06
CA ASN A 576 -17.48 14.01 29.62
C ASN A 576 -16.52 13.13 28.78
N ALA A 577 -15.96 12.06 29.35
CA ALA A 577 -15.17 11.05 28.65
C ALA A 577 -15.88 9.69 28.63
N TYR A 578 -16.43 9.33 27.48
CA TYR A 578 -17.12 8.05 27.28
C TYR A 578 -16.17 7.02 26.67
N ARG A 579 -16.05 5.84 27.29
CA ARG A 579 -15.25 4.73 26.75
C ARG A 579 -16.14 3.58 26.28
N VAL A 580 -15.86 3.05 25.09
CA VAL A 580 -16.65 1.99 24.43
C VAL A 580 -15.80 0.74 24.27
N ASP A 581 -15.70 -0.06 25.33
CA ASP A 581 -14.98 -1.34 25.33
C ASP A 581 -15.81 -2.47 24.67
N GLN A 582 -16.21 -2.27 23.41
CA GLN A 582 -16.83 -3.29 22.56
C GLN A 582 -15.80 -3.91 21.61
N SER A 583 -15.90 -5.22 21.35
CA SER A 583 -15.06 -5.87 20.34
C SER A 583 -15.43 -5.41 18.93
N MET A 584 -14.48 -5.40 18.00
CA MET A 584 -14.74 -5.11 16.58
C MET A 584 -15.83 -6.02 15.99
N SER A 585 -15.91 -7.28 16.44
CA SER A 585 -16.97 -8.21 16.06
C SER A 585 -18.37 -7.79 16.55
N SER A 586 -18.48 -7.15 17.72
CA SER A 586 -19.74 -6.57 18.22
C SER A 586 -20.13 -5.34 17.39
N ILE A 587 -19.19 -4.42 17.20
CA ILE A 587 -19.37 -3.19 16.40
C ILE A 587 -19.81 -3.54 14.96
N ALA A 588 -19.22 -4.59 14.38
CA ALA A 588 -19.56 -5.06 13.03
C ALA A 588 -20.96 -5.70 12.87
N MET A 589 -21.55 -6.22 13.95
CA MET A 589 -22.88 -6.85 13.92
C MET A 589 -24.01 -5.95 14.44
N LEU A 590 -23.72 -5.10 15.43
CA LEU A 590 -24.70 -4.31 16.16
C LEU A 590 -24.51 -2.81 16.02
N GLY A 591 -23.34 -2.34 15.61
CA GLY A 591 -22.94 -0.93 15.73
C GLY A 591 -22.47 -0.56 17.14
N ALA A 592 -21.77 0.56 17.26
CA ALA A 592 -21.47 1.19 18.54
C ALA A 592 -22.46 2.33 18.79
N HIS A 593 -23.18 2.26 19.91
CA HIS A 593 -24.21 3.22 20.30
C HIS A 593 -23.79 3.90 21.61
N VAL A 594 -23.66 5.23 21.60
CA VAL A 594 -23.26 6.01 22.78
C VAL A 594 -24.29 7.12 23.01
N LYS A 595 -24.71 7.30 24.27
CA LYS A 595 -25.57 8.40 24.69
C LYS A 595 -24.73 9.42 25.44
N VAL A 596 -24.69 10.64 24.94
CA VAL A 596 -23.80 11.72 25.38
C VAL A 596 -24.60 12.88 25.98
N ASN A 597 -24.11 13.46 27.06
CA ASN A 597 -24.70 14.65 27.67
C ASN A 597 -24.39 15.93 26.85
N ALA A 598 -25.27 16.92 26.90
CA ALA A 598 -25.05 18.20 26.24
C ALA A 598 -23.99 19.04 26.97
N SER A 599 -22.76 19.01 26.45
CA SER A 599 -21.61 19.80 26.91
C SER A 599 -20.92 20.48 25.73
N LEU A 600 -20.17 21.55 26.00
CA LEU A 600 -19.36 22.26 25.00
C LEU A 600 -18.30 21.37 24.36
N PHE A 601 -17.76 20.43 25.13
CA PHE A 601 -16.72 19.51 24.71
C PHE A 601 -16.92 18.12 25.31
N THR A 602 -16.93 17.11 24.45
CA THR A 602 -17.01 15.69 24.83
C THR A 602 -15.92 14.87 24.14
N ARG A 603 -15.39 13.86 24.85
CA ARG A 603 -14.47 12.85 24.30
C ARG A 603 -15.15 11.48 24.30
N ILE A 604 -15.04 10.75 23.18
CA ILE A 604 -15.50 9.35 23.06
C ILE A 604 -14.32 8.50 22.58
N HIS A 605 -13.90 7.52 23.37
CA HIS A 605 -12.78 6.62 23.09
C HIS A 605 -13.28 5.21 22.75
N ILE A 606 -12.87 4.68 21.60
CA ILE A 606 -13.26 3.36 21.12
C ILE A 606 -11.98 2.56 20.79
N PRO A 607 -11.40 1.84 21.77
CA PRO A 607 -10.11 1.15 21.61
C PRO A 607 -10.07 0.17 20.43
N ALA A 608 -11.18 -0.50 20.13
CA ALA A 608 -11.23 -1.53 19.10
C ALA A 608 -11.10 -1.00 17.67
N ILE A 609 -11.36 0.29 17.41
CA ILE A 609 -11.27 0.88 16.07
C ILE A 609 -9.85 1.42 15.87
N GLU A 610 -8.99 0.62 15.22
CA GLU A 610 -7.61 1.02 14.88
C GLU A 610 -7.21 0.65 13.43
N ASN A 611 -7.89 -0.33 12.83
CA ASN A 611 -7.51 -0.88 11.52
C ASN A 611 -8.04 0.00 10.35
N PRO A 612 -7.17 0.50 9.45
CA PRO A 612 -7.55 1.42 8.37
C PRO A 612 -8.28 0.75 7.19
N MET A 613 -8.51 -0.56 7.24
CA MET A 613 -9.21 -1.34 6.21
C MET A 613 -10.72 -1.10 6.15
N LEU A 614 -11.31 -0.61 7.23
CA LEU A 614 -12.75 -0.34 7.34
C LEU A 614 -13.05 1.15 7.14
N ALA A 615 -14.27 1.43 6.71
CA ALA A 615 -14.90 2.74 6.70
C ALA A 615 -16.19 2.71 7.52
N TYR A 616 -16.60 3.86 8.04
CA TYR A 616 -17.68 3.94 9.02
C TYR A 616 -18.66 5.06 8.67
N HIS A 617 -19.93 4.84 9.02
CA HIS A 617 -20.96 5.88 9.06
C HIS A 617 -21.18 6.31 10.50
N LEU A 618 -21.16 7.62 10.74
CA LEU A 618 -21.55 8.26 11.98
C LEU A 618 -22.91 8.94 11.79
N THR A 619 -23.89 8.61 12.62
CA THR A 619 -25.17 9.35 12.68
C THR A 619 -25.33 9.99 14.07
N LEU A 620 -25.43 11.32 14.09
CA LEU A 620 -25.80 12.08 15.29
C LEU A 620 -27.32 12.31 15.28
N THR A 621 -28.03 11.71 16.23
CA THR A 621 -29.46 11.95 16.43
C THR A 621 -29.67 12.92 17.60
N ARG A 622 -30.24 14.09 17.29
CA ARG A 622 -30.62 15.14 18.25
C ARG A 622 -32.13 15.41 18.19
N GLN A 623 -32.71 15.79 19.32
CA GLN A 623 -34.14 16.13 19.44
C GLN A 623 -34.39 17.66 19.30
N CYS A 624 -33.35 18.48 19.50
CA CYS A 624 -33.38 19.93 19.31
C CYS A 624 -33.13 20.34 17.85
N ASN A 625 -33.92 21.30 17.34
CA ASN A 625 -33.78 21.84 15.97
C ASN A 625 -32.99 23.16 15.89
N ASP A 626 -32.80 23.88 17.00
CA ASP A 626 -32.11 25.17 17.00
C ASP A 626 -30.59 24.99 16.86
N LEU A 627 -29.97 25.80 16.01
CA LEU A 627 -28.57 25.68 15.60
C LEU A 627 -27.55 26.39 16.50
N GLY A 628 -28.01 27.01 17.59
CA GLY A 628 -27.14 27.65 18.58
C GLY A 628 -26.30 28.81 18.06
N LEU A 629 -25.24 29.14 18.80
CA LEU A 629 -24.18 30.06 18.40
C LEU A 629 -23.30 29.49 17.26
N PHE A 630 -23.14 28.17 17.23
CA PHE A 630 -22.37 27.47 16.20
C PHE A 630 -22.96 26.09 15.93
N ALA A 631 -22.84 25.64 14.68
CA ALA A 631 -23.28 24.31 14.30
C ALA A 631 -22.33 23.27 14.89
N PRO A 632 -22.82 22.14 15.43
CA PRO A 632 -22.00 21.08 16.01
C PRO A 632 -20.92 20.59 15.03
N PHE A 633 -19.74 20.30 15.57
CA PHE A 633 -18.62 19.75 14.79
C PHE A 633 -17.86 18.68 15.56
N LEU A 634 -17.11 17.88 14.82
CA LEU A 634 -16.40 16.71 15.31
C LEU A 634 -14.96 16.72 14.82
N ARG A 635 -14.09 16.05 15.57
CA ARG A 635 -12.74 15.66 15.17
C ARG A 635 -12.55 14.18 15.44
N GLN A 636 -12.28 13.40 14.41
CA GLN A 636 -11.67 12.08 14.60
C GLN A 636 -10.18 12.26 14.85
N SER A 637 -9.58 11.37 15.64
CA SER A 637 -8.14 11.34 15.85
C SER A 637 -7.63 9.95 16.22
N ILE A 638 -6.40 9.65 15.80
CA ILE A 638 -5.61 8.49 16.22
C ILE A 638 -4.24 8.98 16.66
N SER A 639 -3.92 8.72 17.94
CA SER A 639 -2.69 9.14 18.61
C SER A 639 -1.42 8.60 17.94
N THR A 640 -1.43 7.32 17.53
CA THR A 640 -0.24 6.56 17.07
C THR A 640 0.38 7.05 15.75
N MET A 641 -0.35 7.84 14.95
CA MET A 641 0.16 8.46 13.72
C MET A 641 -0.11 9.96 13.60
N HIS A 642 -0.58 10.60 14.69
CA HIS A 642 -1.14 11.96 14.68
C HIS A 642 -2.12 12.20 13.53
N GLU A 643 -2.95 11.21 13.20
CA GLU A 643 -4.05 11.40 12.26
C GLU A 643 -5.16 12.17 12.96
N SER A 644 -5.67 13.19 12.29
CA SER A 644 -6.75 14.03 12.77
C SER A 644 -7.50 14.57 11.56
N LYS A 645 -8.82 14.65 11.66
CA LYS A 645 -9.69 15.15 10.59
C LYS A 645 -10.96 15.72 11.20
N PHE A 646 -11.38 16.87 10.69
CA PHE A 646 -12.51 17.62 11.20
C PHE A 646 -13.73 17.50 10.29
N TYR A 647 -14.91 17.48 10.91
CA TYR A 647 -16.22 17.44 10.25
C TYR A 647 -17.06 18.57 10.82
N VAL A 648 -17.43 19.54 9.98
CA VAL A 648 -18.20 20.73 10.34
C VAL A 648 -19.69 20.56 10.00
N ASN A 649 -20.56 21.30 10.70
CA ASN A 649 -22.01 21.36 10.44
C ASN A 649 -22.71 19.97 10.46
N VAL A 650 -22.45 19.20 11.53
CA VAL A 650 -22.84 17.77 11.60
C VAL A 650 -24.17 17.56 12.31
N GLY A 651 -25.20 17.15 11.55
CA GLY A 651 -26.52 16.84 12.11
C GLY A 651 -27.62 16.57 11.07
N ASN A 652 -27.38 16.87 9.80
CA ASN A 652 -28.37 16.76 8.72
C ASN A 652 -28.31 15.43 7.93
N GLY A 653 -27.59 14.41 8.44
CA GLY A 653 -27.46 13.10 7.78
C GLY A 653 -26.30 12.25 8.31
N PRO A 654 -26.09 11.05 7.75
CA PRO A 654 -24.91 10.24 8.03
C PRO A 654 -23.64 10.97 7.57
N THR A 655 -22.59 10.87 8.37
CA THR A 655 -21.26 11.43 8.09
C THR A 655 -20.27 10.29 7.92
N ASP A 656 -19.67 10.23 6.74
CA ASP A 656 -18.74 9.18 6.34
C ASP A 656 -17.35 9.45 6.91
N PHE A 657 -16.76 8.45 7.60
CA PHE A 657 -15.45 8.59 8.20
C PHE A 657 -14.52 7.39 8.00
N THR A 658 -13.23 7.74 7.90
CA THR A 658 -12.16 6.90 7.36
C THR A 658 -10.89 7.19 8.13
N LEU A 659 -10.17 6.14 8.53
CA LEU A 659 -9.05 6.24 9.46
C LEU A 659 -7.74 5.79 8.84
N HIS A 660 -6.63 6.35 9.33
CA HIS A 660 -5.28 5.85 9.06
C HIS A 660 -4.63 5.41 10.37
N GLY A 661 -4.13 4.17 10.39
CA GLY A 661 -3.73 3.48 11.61
C GLY A 661 -2.88 2.25 11.31
N ARG A 662 -2.88 1.25 12.20
CA ARG A 662 -1.98 0.10 12.10
C ARG A 662 -2.16 -0.71 10.82
N THR A 663 -1.06 -1.00 10.14
CA THR A 663 -1.07 -1.67 8.84
C THR A 663 -0.45 -3.05 8.88
N ALA A 664 -0.98 -3.93 8.04
CA ALA A 664 -0.39 -5.24 7.78
C ALA A 664 1.11 -5.12 7.43
N PHE A 665 1.90 -6.10 7.87
CA PHE A 665 3.36 -6.17 7.68
C PHE A 665 4.19 -5.05 8.33
N SER A 666 3.59 -4.19 9.16
CA SER A 666 4.33 -3.24 10.02
C SER A 666 4.37 -3.76 11.46
N SER A 667 5.56 -4.03 11.98
CA SER A 667 5.74 -4.10 13.43
C SER A 667 5.65 -2.70 14.03
N MET A 668 5.10 -2.59 15.25
CA MET A 668 5.04 -1.34 16.02
C MET A 668 5.77 -1.56 17.36
N THR A 669 7.06 -1.84 17.29
CA THR A 669 7.91 -2.24 18.42
C THR A 669 8.52 -1.06 19.20
N ILE A 670 8.18 0.20 18.88
CA ILE A 670 8.89 1.39 19.41
C ILE A 670 8.04 2.28 20.33
N SER A 671 6.72 2.09 20.46
CA SER A 671 5.91 2.84 21.44
C SER A 671 5.18 1.92 22.43
N THR A 672 5.94 1.42 23.41
CA THR A 672 5.40 0.75 24.61
C THR A 672 4.90 1.73 25.68
N ALA A 673 4.85 3.03 25.38
CA ALA A 673 4.59 4.09 26.35
C ALA A 673 3.11 4.18 26.77
N ASP A 674 2.19 4.05 25.81
CA ASP A 674 0.76 4.20 26.05
C ASP A 674 -0.03 3.05 25.43
N VAL A 675 -0.41 2.07 26.27
CA VAL A 675 -1.45 1.08 25.93
C VAL A 675 -2.84 1.69 26.11
N ASP A 676 -3.00 2.59 27.10
CA ASP A 676 -4.29 3.19 27.45
C ASP A 676 -4.77 4.26 26.45
N HIS A 677 -3.86 4.87 25.67
CA HIS A 677 -4.17 5.90 24.66
C HIS A 677 -4.25 5.35 23.21
N GLN A 678 -4.36 4.03 23.02
CA GLN A 678 -4.51 3.38 21.70
C GLN A 678 -5.96 3.36 21.20
N GLY A 679 -6.15 3.31 19.89
CA GLY A 679 -7.45 3.27 19.22
C GLY A 679 -8.04 4.65 18.85
N PHE A 680 -9.31 4.64 18.45
CA PHE A 680 -10.02 5.80 17.90
C PHE A 680 -10.53 6.74 19.01
N LEU A 681 -10.22 8.03 18.85
CA LEU A 681 -10.74 9.10 19.70
C LEU A 681 -11.60 10.06 18.85
N LEU A 682 -12.88 10.15 19.18
CA LEU A 682 -13.82 11.12 18.63
C LEU A 682 -14.02 12.25 19.64
N GLN A 683 -13.64 13.46 19.25
CA GLN A 683 -13.90 14.68 20.00
C GLN A 683 -15.09 15.43 19.37
N MET A 684 -15.99 15.96 20.20
CA MET A 684 -17.22 16.61 19.76
C MET A 684 -17.39 17.96 20.44
N TRP A 685 -17.75 18.97 19.66
CA TRP A 685 -18.09 20.32 20.13
C TRP A 685 -19.52 20.66 19.72
N MET A 686 -20.29 21.17 20.67
CA MET A 686 -21.72 21.49 20.50
C MET A 686 -22.06 22.71 21.35
N ASP A 687 -23.07 23.48 20.97
CA ASP A 687 -23.55 24.57 21.82
C ASP A 687 -24.47 24.03 22.93
N PRO A 688 -24.06 24.10 24.23
CA PRO A 688 -24.86 23.60 25.34
C PRO A 688 -25.81 24.68 25.92
N THR A 689 -25.98 25.83 25.24
CA THR A 689 -26.92 26.89 25.65
C THR A 689 -28.33 26.67 25.10
N THR A 690 -28.46 26.07 23.90
CA THR A 690 -29.76 25.90 23.20
C THR A 690 -30.33 24.50 23.28
N CYS A 691 -29.48 23.46 23.39
CA CYS A 691 -29.92 22.08 23.53
C CYS A 691 -29.35 21.46 24.80
N GLN A 692 -30.22 21.09 25.75
CA GLN A 692 -29.84 20.42 27.00
C GLN A 692 -30.16 18.90 26.99
N GLU A 693 -30.78 18.41 25.91
CA GLU A 693 -31.15 17.00 25.79
C GLU A 693 -29.96 16.14 25.35
N PRO A 694 -29.85 14.90 25.85
CA PRO A 694 -28.73 14.02 25.53
C PRO A 694 -28.79 13.55 24.08
N ILE A 695 -27.63 13.50 23.45
CA ILE A 695 -27.48 13.21 22.02
C ILE A 695 -27.06 11.74 21.83
N HIS A 696 -27.65 11.11 20.82
CA HIS A 696 -27.34 9.74 20.44
C HIS A 696 -26.32 9.72 19.32
N VAL A 697 -25.21 9.04 19.57
CA VAL A 697 -24.07 8.89 18.67
C VAL A 697 -24.00 7.43 18.24
N ASP A 698 -24.38 7.16 17.00
CA ASP A 698 -24.41 5.80 16.45
C ASP A 698 -23.33 5.65 15.37
N ILE A 699 -22.50 4.62 15.50
CA ILE A 699 -21.38 4.31 14.59
C ILE A 699 -21.60 2.91 14.00
N ALA A 700 -21.66 2.81 12.67
CA ALA A 700 -21.82 1.56 11.94
C ALA A 700 -20.73 1.40 10.86
N ILE A 701 -20.44 0.16 10.45
CA ILE A 701 -19.48 -0.11 9.35
C ILE A 701 -20.14 0.13 8.00
N ASP A 702 -19.50 0.95 7.15
CA ASP A 702 -19.80 0.99 5.72
C ASP A 702 -19.14 -0.21 5.02
N TRP A 703 -19.87 -1.31 4.88
CA TRP A 703 -19.39 -2.50 4.18
C TRP A 703 -19.10 -2.26 2.69
N TYR A 704 -19.79 -1.30 2.06
CA TYR A 704 -19.58 -1.00 0.64
C TYR A 704 -18.31 -0.17 0.45
N GLY A 705 -18.16 0.94 1.18
CA GLY A 705 -16.95 1.75 1.21
C GLY A 705 -15.71 1.02 1.73
N SER A 706 -15.87 0.08 2.68
CA SER A 706 -14.78 -0.79 3.14
C SER A 706 -14.24 -1.71 2.04
N ALA A 707 -15.07 -2.11 1.05
CA ALA A 707 -14.63 -3.03 0.00
C ALA A 707 -13.47 -2.48 -0.84
N GLY A 708 -13.51 -1.20 -1.22
CA GLY A 708 -12.43 -0.54 -1.95
C GLY A 708 -11.15 -0.45 -1.13
N ARG A 709 -11.26 -0.08 0.15
CA ARG A 709 -10.14 0.01 1.10
C ARG A 709 -9.47 -1.35 1.34
N LEU A 710 -10.26 -2.42 1.47
CA LEU A 710 -9.80 -3.81 1.55
C LEU A 710 -9.07 -4.25 0.28
N GLY A 711 -9.66 -3.98 -0.90
CA GLY A 711 -9.09 -4.40 -2.18
C GLY A 711 -7.77 -3.72 -2.52
N PHE A 712 -7.66 -2.41 -2.29
CA PHE A 712 -6.43 -1.64 -2.53
C PHE A 712 -5.27 -2.16 -1.65
N ARG A 713 -5.48 -2.28 -0.34
CA ARG A 713 -4.46 -2.73 0.62
C ARG A 713 -4.02 -4.19 0.42
N ASN A 714 -4.88 -5.05 -0.15
CA ASN A 714 -4.60 -6.48 -0.35
C ASN A 714 -4.36 -6.87 -1.82
N GLY A 715 -4.15 -5.93 -2.74
CA GLY A 715 -4.07 -6.22 -4.18
C GLY A 715 -3.04 -7.32 -4.56
N ILE A 716 -1.93 -7.40 -3.83
CA ILE A 716 -0.88 -8.42 -4.01
C ILE A 716 -1.38 -9.84 -3.69
N MET A 717 -2.31 -9.99 -2.74
CA MET A 717 -2.92 -11.28 -2.37
C MET A 717 -3.53 -11.99 -3.58
N LEU A 718 -4.17 -11.24 -4.48
CA LEU A 718 -4.75 -11.77 -5.72
C LEU A 718 -3.67 -12.34 -6.66
N ALA A 719 -2.55 -11.64 -6.84
CA ALA A 719 -1.44 -12.11 -7.66
C ALA A 719 -0.79 -13.37 -7.06
N SER A 720 -0.55 -13.37 -5.75
CA SER A 720 0.12 -14.47 -5.05
C SER A 720 -0.77 -15.72 -4.95
N PHE A 721 -2.05 -15.57 -4.64
CA PHE A 721 -2.98 -16.71 -4.53
C PHE A 721 -3.36 -17.28 -5.91
N THR A 722 -3.49 -16.47 -6.97
CA THR A 722 -3.70 -17.01 -8.32
C THR A 722 -2.52 -17.86 -8.78
N PHE A 723 -1.28 -17.48 -8.47
CA PHE A 723 -0.09 -18.32 -8.67
C PHE A 723 -0.18 -19.65 -7.91
N ILE A 724 -0.47 -19.61 -6.60
CA ILE A 724 -0.60 -20.82 -5.75
C ILE A 724 -1.63 -21.80 -6.30
N ILE A 725 -2.79 -21.29 -6.74
CA ILE A 725 -3.89 -22.12 -7.27
C ILE A 725 -3.47 -22.83 -8.57
N VAL A 726 -2.76 -22.14 -9.47
CA VAL A 726 -2.21 -22.76 -10.69
C VAL A 726 -1.17 -23.83 -10.35
N ILE A 727 -0.30 -23.60 -9.37
CA ILE A 727 0.68 -24.59 -8.87
C ILE A 727 -0.03 -25.83 -8.29
N LEU A 728 -1.08 -25.65 -7.49
CA LEU A 728 -1.87 -26.74 -6.91
C LEU A 728 -2.58 -27.59 -7.97
N VAL A 729 -3.18 -26.94 -8.98
CA VAL A 729 -3.80 -27.63 -10.12
C VAL A 729 -2.73 -28.42 -10.89
N LEU A 730 -1.57 -27.82 -11.18
CA LEU A 730 -0.45 -28.48 -11.86
C LEU A 730 0.07 -29.69 -11.07
N ALA A 731 0.24 -29.57 -9.76
CA ALA A 731 0.64 -30.67 -8.87
C ALA A 731 -0.35 -31.84 -8.95
N GLY A 732 -1.66 -31.56 -8.91
CA GLY A 732 -2.72 -32.55 -9.07
C GLY A 732 -2.69 -33.23 -10.45
N GLN A 733 -2.51 -32.48 -11.53
CA GLN A 733 -2.39 -33.03 -12.88
C GLN A 733 -1.17 -33.93 -13.04
N ILE A 734 0.00 -33.55 -12.49
CA ILE A 734 1.23 -34.35 -12.51
C ILE A 734 1.07 -35.65 -11.70
N GLU A 735 0.46 -35.59 -10.50
CA GLU A 735 0.18 -36.77 -9.69
C GLU A 735 -0.81 -37.73 -10.39
N CYS A 736 -1.83 -37.18 -11.06
CA CYS A 736 -2.74 -37.97 -11.90
C CYS A 736 -2.00 -38.66 -13.06
N TYR A 737 -1.11 -37.93 -13.75
CA TYR A 737 -0.30 -38.43 -14.85
C TYR A 737 0.71 -39.49 -14.44
N ASN A 738 1.36 -39.31 -13.29
CA ASN A 738 2.25 -40.32 -12.72
C ASN A 738 1.50 -41.63 -12.40
N ARG A 739 0.30 -41.56 -11.81
CA ARG A 739 -0.51 -42.74 -11.49
C ARG A 739 -1.13 -43.42 -12.71
N THR A 740 -1.69 -42.66 -13.65
CA THR A 740 -2.58 -43.19 -14.71
C THR A 740 -1.98 -43.17 -16.12
N GLY A 741 -0.96 -42.35 -16.35
CA GLY A 741 -0.44 -42.04 -17.69
C GLY A 741 -1.33 -41.11 -18.53
N ILE A 742 -2.43 -40.57 -17.97
CA ILE A 742 -3.28 -39.56 -18.57
C ILE A 742 -2.99 -38.21 -17.90
N PHE A 743 -2.77 -37.16 -18.69
CA PHE A 743 -2.63 -35.81 -18.16
C PHE A 743 -3.96 -35.08 -18.36
N PRO A 744 -4.74 -34.83 -17.29
CA PRO A 744 -6.07 -34.23 -17.42
C PRO A 744 -6.01 -32.78 -17.92
N HIS A 745 -7.06 -32.32 -18.59
CA HIS A 745 -7.21 -30.94 -19.04
C HIS A 745 -7.15 -29.96 -17.86
N PHE A 746 -6.75 -28.70 -18.05
CA PHE A 746 -6.65 -27.76 -16.92
C PHE A 746 -7.98 -27.62 -16.16
N GLY A 747 -9.10 -27.43 -16.85
CA GLY A 747 -10.44 -27.43 -16.24
C GLY A 747 -10.85 -28.73 -15.52
N GLN A 748 -10.26 -29.88 -15.86
CA GLN A 748 -10.44 -31.14 -15.10
C GLN A 748 -9.59 -31.16 -13.83
N GLY A 749 -8.37 -30.62 -13.88
CA GLY A 749 -7.54 -30.39 -12.70
C GLY A 749 -8.16 -29.36 -11.75
N LEU A 750 -8.77 -28.30 -12.30
CA LEU A 750 -9.53 -27.29 -11.56
C LEU A 750 -10.77 -27.89 -10.88
N SER A 751 -11.50 -28.77 -11.57
CA SER A 751 -12.58 -29.57 -10.97
C SER A 751 -12.10 -30.44 -9.80
N PHE A 752 -10.88 -30.99 -9.88
CA PHE A 752 -10.29 -31.75 -8.77
C PHE A 752 -9.89 -30.83 -7.61
N TYR A 753 -9.27 -29.68 -7.90
CA TYR A 753 -8.91 -28.65 -6.91
C TYR A 753 -10.13 -28.19 -6.12
N ILE A 754 -11.17 -27.67 -6.79
CA ILE A 754 -12.40 -27.14 -6.16
C ILE A 754 -13.07 -28.19 -5.24
N ARG A 755 -13.07 -29.47 -5.64
CA ARG A 755 -13.80 -30.53 -4.93
C ARG A 755 -13.03 -31.22 -3.80
N ARG A 756 -11.70 -31.13 -3.79
CA ARG A 756 -10.85 -31.95 -2.90
C ARG A 756 -9.72 -31.20 -2.23
N ILE A 757 -9.21 -30.14 -2.85
CA ILE A 757 -8.08 -29.36 -2.34
C ILE A 757 -8.59 -28.08 -1.67
N LEU A 758 -9.44 -27.30 -2.35
CA LEU A 758 -9.95 -26.02 -1.86
C LEU A 758 -10.55 -26.11 -0.44
N PRO A 759 -11.44 -27.07 -0.09
CA PRO A 759 -11.99 -27.14 1.27
C PRO A 759 -10.94 -27.43 2.35
N VAL A 760 -9.90 -28.22 2.00
CA VAL A 760 -8.80 -28.55 2.93
C VAL A 760 -7.87 -27.36 3.13
N ILE A 761 -7.61 -26.61 2.05
CA ILE A 761 -6.79 -25.39 2.11
C ILE A 761 -7.53 -24.26 2.82
N MET A 762 -8.83 -24.08 2.60
CA MET A 762 -9.63 -23.10 3.35
C MET A 762 -9.61 -23.41 4.85
N LEU A 763 -9.74 -24.67 5.26
CA LEU A 763 -9.60 -25.05 6.66
C LEU A 763 -8.20 -24.75 7.20
N ALA A 764 -7.15 -25.12 6.46
CA ALA A 764 -5.77 -24.89 6.88
C ALA A 764 -5.43 -23.39 6.99
N VAL A 765 -5.77 -22.59 5.98
CA VAL A 765 -5.53 -21.14 5.96
C VAL A 765 -6.36 -20.43 7.01
N GLY A 766 -7.61 -20.86 7.26
CA GLY A 766 -8.43 -20.31 8.35
C GLY A 766 -7.80 -20.57 9.72
N LEU A 767 -7.31 -21.79 9.97
CA LEU A 767 -6.60 -22.12 11.21
C LEU A 767 -5.27 -21.34 11.35
N CYS A 768 -4.49 -21.20 10.27
CA CYS A 768 -3.26 -20.38 10.29
C CYS A 768 -3.55 -18.90 10.55
N SER A 769 -4.60 -18.35 9.94
CA SER A 769 -5.03 -16.97 10.11
C SER A 769 -5.48 -16.66 11.54
N ILE A 770 -6.29 -17.54 12.15
CA ILE A 770 -6.67 -17.45 13.56
C ILE A 770 -5.43 -17.57 14.48
N TYR A 771 -4.52 -18.49 14.17
CA TYR A 771 -3.30 -18.71 14.95
C TYR A 771 -2.34 -17.51 14.92
N GLN A 772 -2.14 -16.89 13.75
CA GLN A 772 -1.37 -15.66 13.57
C GLN A 772 -1.89 -14.53 14.48
N CYS A 773 -3.22 -14.34 14.53
CA CYS A 773 -3.84 -13.34 15.42
C CYS A 773 -3.68 -13.69 16.91
N SER A 774 -3.60 -14.98 17.26
CA SER A 774 -3.53 -15.44 18.66
C SER A 774 -2.13 -15.45 19.28
N ILE A 775 -1.05 -15.46 18.48
CA ILE A 775 0.33 -15.45 19.00
C ILE A 775 0.77 -14.05 19.45
N TYR A 776 0.25 -13.01 18.79
CA TYR A 776 0.63 -11.62 19.06
C TYR A 776 0.33 -11.17 20.50
N ASP A 777 -0.66 -11.78 21.16
CA ASP A 777 -1.06 -11.54 22.57
C ASP A 777 -0.11 -12.16 23.62
N GLY A 778 1.19 -12.29 23.33
CA GLY A 778 2.21 -12.42 24.39
C GLY A 778 2.64 -13.84 24.80
N HIS A 779 2.58 -14.82 23.89
CA HIS A 779 3.27 -16.11 24.08
C HIS A 779 4.36 -16.33 23.03
N ASP A 780 5.51 -15.70 23.26
CA ASP A 780 6.76 -16.00 22.58
C ASP A 780 7.22 -17.43 22.94
N PHE A 781 7.31 -18.29 21.92
CA PHE A 781 7.76 -19.67 22.05
C PHE A 781 9.29 -19.84 21.92
N GLY A 782 10.07 -18.74 21.99
CA GLY A 782 11.53 -18.77 21.86
C GLY A 782 11.96 -19.10 20.43
N LEU A 783 11.17 -18.66 19.45
CA LEU A 783 11.43 -18.79 18.03
C LEU A 783 11.33 -17.39 17.42
N ASP A 784 12.46 -16.82 17.00
CA ASP A 784 12.59 -15.51 16.35
C ASP A 784 11.96 -15.52 14.94
N ILE A 785 10.66 -15.77 14.86
CA ILE A 785 9.85 -15.73 13.64
C ILE A 785 9.07 -14.41 13.67
N PRO A 786 9.36 -13.45 12.76
CA PRO A 786 8.57 -12.23 12.64
C PRO A 786 7.20 -12.59 12.04
N TRP A 787 6.21 -12.83 12.90
CA TRP A 787 4.86 -13.23 12.53
C TRP A 787 4.13 -12.17 11.71
N GLU A 788 4.50 -10.90 11.85
CA GLU A 788 4.08 -9.78 11.01
C GLU A 788 4.46 -9.96 9.54
N HIS A 789 5.46 -10.79 9.20
CA HIS A 789 5.84 -11.11 7.82
C HIS A 789 5.06 -12.30 7.23
N VAL A 790 4.16 -12.92 8.01
CA VAL A 790 3.49 -14.17 7.66
C VAL A 790 2.09 -13.92 7.09
N LEU A 791 1.74 -14.68 6.05
CA LEU A 791 0.43 -14.73 5.41
C LEU A 791 -0.01 -13.34 4.89
N ASP A 792 -1.03 -12.73 5.48
CA ASP A 792 -1.55 -11.40 5.15
C ASP A 792 -1.03 -10.30 6.08
N GLY A 793 -0.18 -10.64 7.06
CA GLY A 793 0.52 -9.70 7.94
C GLY A 793 -0.39 -8.91 8.88
N ASN A 794 -1.67 -9.23 8.96
CA ASN A 794 -2.63 -8.57 9.85
C ASN A 794 -2.66 -9.28 11.21
N THR A 795 -2.65 -8.52 12.31
CA THR A 795 -2.65 -9.05 13.67
C THR A 795 -4.02 -8.93 14.36
N ASP A 796 -4.97 -8.20 13.76
CA ASP A 796 -6.31 -8.00 14.32
C ASP A 796 -7.18 -9.28 14.17
N PRO A 797 -7.63 -9.91 15.28
CA PRO A 797 -8.44 -11.13 15.24
C PRO A 797 -9.73 -11.03 14.43
N PHE A 798 -10.27 -9.83 14.18
CA PHE A 798 -11.46 -9.65 13.36
C PHE A 798 -11.27 -10.09 11.91
N PHE A 799 -10.08 -9.94 11.34
CA PHE A 799 -9.81 -10.15 9.92
C PHE A 799 -9.42 -11.58 9.55
N TRP A 800 -9.56 -12.55 10.46
CA TRP A 800 -9.18 -13.96 10.21
C TRP A 800 -9.77 -14.56 8.92
N TRP A 801 -10.93 -14.05 8.47
CA TRP A 801 -11.66 -14.47 7.27
C TRP A 801 -11.12 -13.87 5.97
N LEU A 802 -10.29 -12.82 6.02
CA LEU A 802 -9.82 -12.07 4.85
C LEU A 802 -9.01 -12.94 3.87
N PRO A 803 -8.04 -13.78 4.30
CA PRO A 803 -7.37 -14.73 3.42
C PRO A 803 -8.33 -15.75 2.76
N LEU A 804 -9.43 -16.10 3.42
CA LEU A 804 -10.43 -17.02 2.88
C LEU A 804 -11.23 -16.35 1.76
N ALA A 805 -11.64 -15.09 1.95
CA ALA A 805 -12.25 -14.29 0.90
C ALA A 805 -11.30 -14.12 -0.30
N GLY A 806 -10.04 -13.78 -0.05
CA GLY A 806 -8.99 -13.68 -1.06
C GLY A 806 -8.80 -14.99 -1.85
N LEU A 807 -8.86 -16.15 -1.20
CA LEU A 807 -8.79 -17.47 -1.85
C LEU A 807 -10.00 -17.76 -2.76
N VAL A 808 -11.20 -17.34 -2.36
CA VAL A 808 -12.42 -17.51 -3.17
C VAL A 808 -12.34 -16.64 -4.43
N VAL A 809 -12.02 -15.35 -4.28
CA VAL A 809 -11.88 -14.39 -5.39
C VAL A 809 -10.75 -14.82 -6.34
N SER A 810 -9.61 -15.26 -5.80
CA SER A 810 -8.50 -15.79 -6.60
C SER A 810 -8.86 -17.07 -7.33
N SER A 811 -9.68 -17.94 -6.73
CA SER A 811 -10.14 -19.19 -7.37
C SER A 811 -11.04 -18.92 -8.56
N GLY A 812 -12.01 -17.98 -8.46
CA GLY A 812 -12.81 -17.60 -9.62
C GLY A 812 -12.02 -16.80 -10.66
N THR A 813 -11.04 -15.99 -10.25
CA THR A 813 -10.12 -15.31 -11.17
C THR A 813 -9.29 -16.31 -11.98
N VAL A 814 -8.74 -17.37 -11.37
CA VAL A 814 -8.06 -18.46 -12.12
C VAL A 814 -9.04 -19.22 -13.02
N CYS A 815 -10.29 -19.42 -12.61
CA CYS A 815 -11.33 -20.00 -13.48
C CYS A 815 -11.55 -19.14 -14.73
N PHE A 816 -11.65 -17.81 -14.57
CA PHE A 816 -11.82 -16.85 -15.66
C PHE A 816 -10.60 -16.82 -16.58
N ILE A 817 -9.39 -16.67 -16.03
CA ILE A 817 -8.13 -16.69 -16.80
C ILE A 817 -8.00 -17.97 -17.61
N TRP A 818 -8.33 -19.14 -17.04
CA TRP A 818 -8.34 -20.40 -17.77
C TRP A 818 -9.31 -20.38 -18.96
N VAL A 819 -10.56 -19.94 -18.75
CA VAL A 819 -11.55 -19.85 -19.83
C VAL A 819 -11.06 -18.91 -20.93
N VAL A 820 -10.58 -17.71 -20.59
CA VAL A 820 -10.06 -16.74 -21.56
C VAL A 820 -8.89 -17.33 -22.36
N VAL A 821 -7.89 -17.92 -21.70
CA VAL A 821 -6.72 -18.53 -22.36
C VAL A 821 -7.13 -19.71 -23.25
N ASP A 822 -8.04 -20.58 -22.80
CA ASP A 822 -8.55 -21.71 -23.60
C ASP A 822 -9.29 -21.23 -24.87
N ARG A 823 -10.17 -20.22 -24.75
CA ARG A 823 -10.89 -19.64 -25.89
C ARG A 823 -9.96 -18.91 -26.85
N LEU A 824 -8.98 -18.15 -26.36
CA LEU A 824 -7.98 -17.47 -27.20
C LEU A 824 -7.09 -18.47 -27.94
N LEU A 825 -6.62 -19.55 -27.28
CA LEU A 825 -5.85 -20.61 -27.92
C LEU A 825 -6.66 -21.31 -29.04
N LEU A 826 -7.94 -21.61 -28.78
CA LEU A 826 -8.85 -22.18 -29.78
C LEU A 826 -9.06 -21.23 -30.96
N LEU A 827 -9.38 -19.96 -30.70
CA LEU A 827 -9.59 -18.92 -31.72
C LEU A 827 -8.34 -18.78 -32.60
N CYS A 828 -7.16 -18.62 -32.00
CA CYS A 828 -5.89 -18.52 -32.74
C CYS A 828 -5.60 -19.80 -33.54
N ALA A 829 -5.87 -20.99 -32.99
CA ALA A 829 -5.70 -22.25 -33.70
C ALA A 829 -6.62 -22.37 -34.92
N TYR A 830 -7.88 -21.95 -34.83
CA TYR A 830 -8.82 -21.93 -35.96
C TYR A 830 -8.42 -20.89 -37.01
N VAL A 831 -8.16 -19.63 -36.60
CA VAL A 831 -7.77 -18.54 -37.51
C VAL A 831 -6.49 -18.89 -38.28
N LEU A 832 -5.44 -19.34 -37.60
CA LEU A 832 -4.18 -19.72 -38.25
C LEU A 832 -4.35 -20.95 -39.16
N SER A 833 -5.15 -21.94 -38.75
CA SER A 833 -5.39 -23.14 -39.57
C SER A 833 -6.23 -22.85 -40.82
N GLY A 834 -7.18 -21.91 -40.74
CA GLY A 834 -7.99 -21.48 -41.88
C GLY A 834 -7.24 -20.57 -42.85
N THR A 835 -6.42 -19.64 -42.34
CA THR A 835 -5.66 -18.68 -43.17
C THR A 835 -4.44 -19.29 -43.85
N PHE A 836 -3.64 -20.11 -43.15
CA PHE A 836 -2.39 -20.65 -43.68
C PHE A 836 -2.47 -22.13 -44.08
N GLY A 837 -3.54 -22.83 -43.70
CA GLY A 837 -3.66 -24.28 -43.79
C GLY A 837 -2.98 -25.00 -42.64
N THR A 838 -3.64 -26.01 -42.07
CA THR A 838 -3.17 -26.79 -40.90
C THR A 838 -1.73 -27.27 -41.07
N GLN A 839 -1.38 -27.83 -42.23
CA GLN A 839 -0.03 -28.34 -42.49
C GLN A 839 1.05 -27.25 -42.44
N ARG A 840 0.74 -26.01 -42.86
CA ARG A 840 1.66 -24.87 -42.84
C ARG A 840 1.85 -24.32 -41.42
N VAL A 841 0.79 -24.26 -40.60
CA VAL A 841 0.88 -23.95 -39.15
C VAL A 841 1.75 -24.98 -38.41
N LEU A 842 1.63 -26.25 -38.80
CA LEU A 842 2.44 -27.33 -38.24
C LEU A 842 3.92 -27.21 -38.61
N THR A 843 4.25 -26.72 -39.81
CA THR A 843 5.63 -26.59 -40.32
C THR A 843 6.27 -25.20 -40.19
N TRP A 844 5.54 -24.16 -39.78
CA TRP A 844 5.99 -22.74 -39.71
C TRP A 844 7.42 -22.54 -39.20
N SER A 845 7.83 -23.23 -38.13
CA SER A 845 9.17 -23.06 -37.52
C SER A 845 10.24 -24.07 -38.00
N SER A 846 10.00 -24.78 -39.09
CA SER A 846 10.84 -25.88 -39.57
C SER A 846 11.13 -25.71 -41.05
N HIS A 847 12.36 -25.30 -41.37
CA HIS A 847 12.85 -25.32 -42.73
C HIS A 847 12.83 -26.78 -43.25
N PRO A 848 12.24 -27.03 -44.43
CA PRO A 848 12.00 -28.40 -44.92
C PRO A 848 13.30 -29.17 -45.22
N THR A 849 14.41 -28.45 -45.45
CA THR A 849 15.73 -28.99 -45.81
C THR A 849 16.66 -29.27 -44.62
N GLU A 850 16.25 -28.96 -43.38
CA GLU A 850 17.17 -28.88 -42.25
C GLU A 850 17.36 -30.22 -41.50
N THR A 851 18.60 -30.69 -41.35
CA THR A 851 18.88 -31.93 -40.61
C THR A 851 18.56 -31.83 -39.11
N LYS A 852 18.54 -32.97 -38.39
CA LYS A 852 18.38 -32.97 -36.92
C LYS A 852 19.56 -32.28 -36.22
N GLN A 853 20.77 -32.40 -36.76
CA GLN A 853 21.99 -31.85 -36.17
C GLN A 853 22.08 -30.34 -36.37
N GLN A 854 21.81 -29.84 -37.59
CA GLN A 854 21.71 -28.40 -37.84
C GLN A 854 20.63 -27.74 -36.96
N ARG A 855 19.46 -28.38 -36.79
CA ARG A 855 18.42 -27.88 -35.87
C ARG A 855 18.88 -27.81 -34.42
N PHE A 856 19.71 -28.74 -33.97
CA PHE A 856 20.27 -28.72 -32.61
C PHE A 856 21.33 -27.63 -32.48
N GLN A 857 22.27 -27.55 -33.43
CA GLN A 857 23.31 -26.52 -33.49
C GLN A 857 22.73 -25.11 -33.53
N ARG A 858 21.77 -24.82 -34.42
CA ARG A 858 21.14 -23.51 -34.51
C ARG A 858 20.49 -23.10 -33.19
N ARG A 859 19.79 -24.02 -32.53
CA ARG A 859 19.13 -23.74 -31.24
C ARG A 859 20.14 -23.50 -30.13
N ALA A 860 21.16 -24.36 -30.02
CA ALA A 860 22.24 -24.17 -29.06
C ALA A 860 22.94 -22.82 -29.26
N ILE A 861 23.23 -22.44 -30.51
CA ILE A 861 23.80 -21.13 -30.86
C ILE A 861 22.86 -19.99 -30.46
N THR A 862 21.56 -20.06 -30.79
CA THR A 862 20.61 -19.00 -30.37
C THR A 862 20.47 -18.89 -28.86
N THR A 863 20.50 -20.01 -28.13
CA THR A 863 20.41 -20.04 -26.67
C THR A 863 21.69 -19.51 -26.01
N VAL A 864 22.87 -19.80 -26.57
CA VAL A 864 24.15 -19.20 -26.13
C VAL A 864 24.18 -17.70 -26.42
N ILE A 865 23.79 -17.24 -27.60
CA ILE A 865 23.67 -15.81 -27.93
C ILE A 865 22.72 -15.11 -26.95
N LEU A 866 21.57 -15.73 -26.65
CA LEU A 866 20.60 -15.20 -25.70
C LEU A 866 21.16 -15.11 -24.27
N PHE A 867 21.96 -16.09 -23.82
CA PHE A 867 22.65 -16.01 -22.53
C PHE A 867 23.73 -14.93 -22.50
N VAL A 868 24.51 -14.77 -23.57
CA VAL A 868 25.49 -13.67 -23.69
C VAL A 868 24.77 -12.32 -23.65
N LEU A 869 23.65 -12.15 -24.36
CA LEU A 869 22.83 -10.94 -24.33
C LEU A 869 22.25 -10.66 -22.93
N VAL A 870 21.77 -11.69 -22.21
CA VAL A 870 21.30 -11.52 -20.82
C VAL A 870 22.42 -11.13 -19.88
N ALA A 871 23.61 -11.71 -20.04
CA ALA A 871 24.78 -11.41 -19.22
C ALA A 871 25.40 -10.03 -19.48
N THR A 872 24.98 -9.31 -20.53
CA THR A 872 25.64 -8.07 -20.99
C THR A 872 24.70 -6.87 -21.15
N CYS A 873 23.53 -7.04 -21.79
CA CYS A 873 22.72 -5.90 -22.25
C CYS A 873 21.22 -6.00 -21.96
N ILE A 874 20.67 -7.21 -21.82
CA ILE A 874 19.22 -7.44 -21.81
C ILE A 874 18.77 -7.98 -20.43
N PRO A 875 17.73 -7.40 -19.79
CA PRO A 875 17.19 -7.91 -18.54
C PRO A 875 16.50 -9.26 -18.76
N TYR A 876 16.60 -10.16 -17.77
CA TYR A 876 16.04 -11.50 -17.88
C TYR A 876 14.51 -11.51 -18.10
N GLN A 877 13.81 -10.46 -17.63
CA GLN A 877 12.38 -10.23 -17.77
C GLN A 877 11.94 -10.10 -19.24
N PHE A 878 12.75 -9.45 -20.10
CA PHE A 878 12.49 -9.41 -21.54
C PHE A 878 12.51 -10.82 -22.13
N VAL A 879 13.52 -11.61 -21.74
CA VAL A 879 13.70 -12.97 -22.23
C VAL A 879 12.63 -13.92 -21.69
N PHE A 880 12.09 -13.68 -20.49
CA PHE A 880 10.90 -14.35 -19.99
C PHE A 880 9.68 -14.09 -20.88
N VAL A 881 9.43 -12.84 -21.29
CA VAL A 881 8.33 -12.50 -22.22
C VAL A 881 8.53 -13.16 -23.59
N VAL A 882 9.75 -13.20 -24.13
CA VAL A 882 10.06 -13.94 -25.36
C VAL A 882 9.79 -15.45 -25.18
N ALA A 883 10.20 -16.05 -24.06
CA ALA A 883 9.92 -17.45 -23.75
C ALA A 883 8.41 -17.75 -23.62
N PHE A 884 7.65 -16.83 -23.02
CA PHE A 884 6.18 -16.89 -22.95
C PHE A 884 5.52 -16.86 -24.33
N LEU A 885 5.95 -15.95 -25.22
CA LEU A 885 5.44 -15.87 -26.60
C LEU A 885 5.78 -17.14 -27.40
N VAL A 886 7.02 -17.63 -27.31
CA VAL A 886 7.45 -18.89 -27.95
C VAL A 886 6.67 -20.09 -27.41
N HIS A 887 6.41 -20.15 -26.10
CA HIS A 887 5.59 -21.19 -25.48
C HIS A 887 4.12 -21.12 -25.91
N THR A 888 3.56 -19.92 -26.06
CA THR A 888 2.20 -19.69 -26.59
C THR A 888 2.06 -20.27 -28.01
N VAL A 889 2.99 -19.96 -28.91
CA VAL A 889 3.04 -20.52 -30.28
C VAL A 889 3.21 -22.05 -30.25
N ASN A 890 4.03 -22.59 -29.35
CA ASN A 890 4.19 -24.03 -29.17
C ASN A 890 2.91 -24.71 -28.64
N CYS A 891 2.13 -24.02 -27.80
CA CYS A 891 0.86 -24.49 -27.27
C CYS A 891 -0.20 -24.58 -28.39
N ILE A 892 -0.38 -23.51 -29.18
CA ILE A 892 -1.25 -23.49 -30.37
C ILE A 892 -0.88 -24.63 -31.33
N ARG A 893 0.41 -24.81 -31.62
CA ARG A 893 0.88 -25.91 -32.48
C ARG A 893 0.70 -27.30 -31.86
N SER A 894 0.59 -27.42 -30.53
CA SER A 894 0.23 -28.67 -29.87
C SER A 894 -1.27 -28.95 -29.95
N LEU A 895 -2.10 -27.91 -29.88
CA LEU A 895 -3.55 -27.97 -30.05
C LEU A 895 -3.92 -28.44 -31.46
N VAL A 896 -3.42 -27.78 -32.52
CA VAL A 896 -3.65 -28.19 -33.92
C VAL A 896 -3.16 -29.63 -34.18
N ARG A 897 -2.09 -30.08 -33.51
CA ARG A 897 -1.64 -31.49 -33.58
C ARG A 897 -2.59 -32.46 -32.90
N SER A 898 -3.24 -32.07 -31.80
CA SER A 898 -4.17 -32.96 -31.09
C SER A 898 -5.41 -33.30 -31.92
N TRP A 899 -5.89 -32.37 -32.76
CA TRP A 899 -6.99 -32.63 -33.71
C TRP A 899 -6.68 -33.80 -34.65
N SER A 900 -5.43 -33.92 -35.11
CA SER A 900 -4.97 -35.00 -35.99
C SER A 900 -4.58 -36.31 -35.28
N SER A 901 -4.40 -36.30 -33.95
CA SER A 901 -3.78 -37.43 -33.24
C SER A 901 -4.17 -37.46 -31.75
N PRO A 902 -5.18 -38.26 -31.36
CA PRO A 902 -5.67 -38.34 -29.98
C PRO A 902 -4.60 -38.72 -28.95
N SER A 903 -3.58 -39.50 -29.35
CA SER A 903 -2.46 -39.88 -28.48
C SER A 903 -1.57 -38.71 -28.03
N ARG A 904 -1.73 -37.52 -28.64
CA ARG A 904 -0.95 -36.30 -28.31
C ARG A 904 -1.71 -35.31 -27.42
N VAL A 905 -2.96 -35.60 -27.05
CA VAL A 905 -3.81 -34.74 -26.20
C VAL A 905 -3.15 -34.43 -24.85
N ASN A 906 -2.54 -35.43 -24.20
CA ASN A 906 -1.76 -35.24 -22.96
C ASN A 906 -0.70 -34.12 -23.06
N ARG A 907 -0.02 -34.01 -24.22
CA ARG A 907 1.00 -32.98 -24.45
C ARG A 907 0.37 -31.60 -24.59
N TYR A 908 -0.78 -31.47 -25.26
CA TYR A 908 -1.50 -30.19 -25.32
C TYR A 908 -1.91 -29.71 -23.92
N HIS A 909 -2.58 -30.58 -23.13
CA HIS A 909 -2.98 -30.24 -21.76
C HIS A 909 -1.80 -29.80 -20.89
N TYR A 910 -0.64 -30.47 -21.02
CA TYR A 910 0.57 -30.08 -20.29
C TYR A 910 1.10 -28.69 -20.71
N MET A 911 1.13 -28.39 -22.01
CA MET A 911 1.57 -27.08 -22.51
C MET A 911 0.61 -25.97 -22.06
N GLN A 912 -0.69 -26.24 -22.01
CA GLN A 912 -1.70 -25.30 -21.52
C GLN A 912 -1.52 -24.99 -20.03
N SER A 913 -1.30 -26.01 -19.18
CA SER A 913 -1.04 -25.79 -17.75
C SER A 913 0.22 -24.96 -17.49
N LEU A 914 1.30 -25.21 -18.26
CA LEU A 914 2.51 -24.37 -18.19
C LEU A 914 2.28 -22.95 -18.70
N LEU A 915 1.43 -22.78 -19.71
CA LEU A 915 1.10 -21.43 -20.22
C LEU A 915 0.35 -20.63 -19.15
N LEU A 916 -0.58 -21.25 -18.43
CA LEU A 916 -1.30 -20.61 -17.32
C LEU A 916 -0.36 -20.25 -16.15
N LEU A 917 0.65 -21.07 -15.88
CA LEU A 917 1.73 -20.73 -14.94
C LEU A 917 2.54 -19.53 -15.41
N PHE A 918 2.84 -19.42 -16.71
CA PHE A 918 3.57 -18.26 -17.22
C PHE A 918 2.70 -17.00 -17.19
N VAL A 919 1.39 -17.10 -17.41
CA VAL A 919 0.43 -15.98 -17.27
C VAL A 919 0.42 -15.43 -15.85
N THR A 920 0.40 -16.27 -14.80
CA THR A 920 0.45 -15.79 -13.40
C THR A 920 1.81 -15.21 -13.01
N LEU A 921 2.86 -15.39 -13.82
CA LEU A 921 4.19 -14.79 -13.60
C LEU A 921 4.41 -13.47 -14.35
N LEU A 922 3.53 -13.11 -15.30
CA LEU A 922 3.62 -11.84 -16.02
C LEU A 922 3.55 -10.60 -15.09
N PRO A 923 2.66 -10.53 -14.08
CA PRO A 923 2.59 -9.36 -13.19
C PRO A 923 3.90 -9.02 -12.48
N PHE A 924 4.73 -10.03 -12.17
CA PHE A 924 6.02 -9.83 -11.49
C PHE A 924 7.16 -9.44 -12.45
N ASN A 925 7.00 -9.64 -13.76
CA ASN A 925 8.06 -9.40 -14.77
C ASN A 925 7.80 -8.18 -15.65
N LEU A 926 6.53 -7.90 -15.99
CA LEU A 926 6.17 -6.79 -16.88
C LEU A 926 6.52 -5.39 -16.34
N PRO A 927 6.33 -5.06 -15.05
CA PRO A 927 6.65 -3.73 -14.54
C PRO A 927 8.13 -3.36 -14.74
N ILE A 928 9.04 -4.25 -14.35
CA ILE A 928 10.49 -4.05 -14.50
C ILE A 928 10.88 -3.94 -15.99
N LEU A 929 10.25 -4.74 -16.86
CA LEU A 929 10.47 -4.65 -18.30
C LEU A 929 10.03 -3.29 -18.88
N VAL A 930 8.93 -2.71 -18.38
CA VAL A 930 8.47 -1.37 -18.78
C VAL A 930 9.48 -0.29 -18.36
N VAL A 931 10.08 -0.38 -17.17
CA VAL A 931 11.20 0.50 -16.75
C VAL A 931 12.35 0.44 -17.75
N TRP A 932 12.79 -0.77 -18.11
CA TRP A 932 13.93 -0.95 -19.01
C TRP A 932 13.65 -0.42 -20.43
N ILE A 933 12.48 -0.70 -21.00
CA ILE A 933 12.09 -0.20 -22.33
C ILE A 933 12.06 1.34 -22.34
N ARG A 934 11.50 1.98 -21.30
CA ARG A 934 11.48 3.43 -21.16
C ARG A 934 12.89 4.00 -21.11
N ASN A 935 13.73 3.50 -20.21
CA ASN A 935 15.07 4.04 -20.00
C ASN A 935 15.97 3.84 -21.25
N LEU A 936 15.82 2.73 -21.97
CA LEU A 936 16.48 2.51 -23.27
C LEU A 936 16.10 3.57 -24.32
N SER A 937 14.85 4.06 -24.30
CA SER A 937 14.40 5.11 -25.23
C SER A 937 14.94 6.51 -24.90
N VAL A 938 15.36 6.75 -23.65
CA VAL A 938 15.95 8.03 -23.22
C VAL A 938 17.47 8.03 -23.42
N HIS A 939 18.19 6.99 -22.98
CA HIS A 939 19.65 6.92 -23.04
C HIS A 939 20.16 5.55 -23.49
N TRP A 940 20.21 5.31 -24.81
CA TRP A 940 20.68 4.01 -25.34
C TRP A 940 22.19 3.74 -25.18
N PHE A 941 22.98 4.77 -24.89
CA PHE A 941 24.45 4.68 -24.79
C PHE A 941 24.98 4.32 -23.38
N VAL A 942 24.18 4.46 -22.32
CA VAL A 942 24.65 4.22 -20.95
C VAL A 942 24.55 2.72 -20.63
N PRO A 943 25.65 2.05 -20.22
CA PRO A 943 25.60 0.64 -19.88
C PRO A 943 24.68 0.42 -18.66
N PHE A 944 23.61 -0.35 -18.87
CA PHE A 944 22.54 -0.54 -17.89
C PHE A 944 23.00 -1.45 -16.74
N SER A 945 22.71 -1.06 -15.51
CA SER A 945 22.93 -1.84 -14.28
C SER A 945 21.89 -2.96 -14.09
N SER A 946 21.52 -3.69 -15.15
CA SER A 946 20.37 -4.60 -15.11
C SER A 946 20.66 -5.81 -14.21
N ASP A 947 19.61 -6.51 -13.82
CA ASP A 947 19.73 -7.85 -13.24
C ASP A 947 20.19 -8.85 -14.31
N HIS A 948 21.48 -8.86 -14.63
CA HIS A 948 22.15 -9.72 -15.61
C HIS A 948 22.32 -11.18 -15.14
N ASN A 949 21.39 -11.67 -14.31
CA ASN A 949 21.45 -13.00 -13.71
C ASN A 949 20.93 -14.07 -14.67
N VAL A 950 21.84 -14.67 -15.45
CA VAL A 950 21.54 -15.78 -16.36
C VAL A 950 20.84 -16.95 -15.65
N PHE A 951 21.16 -17.24 -14.38
CA PHE A 951 20.53 -18.33 -13.62
C PHE A 951 19.06 -18.06 -13.29
N ALA A 952 18.63 -16.79 -13.24
CA ALA A 952 17.22 -16.42 -13.02
C ALA A 952 16.28 -16.79 -14.18
N ILE A 953 16.83 -17.12 -15.36
CA ILE A 953 16.05 -17.40 -16.58
C ILE A 953 16.49 -18.66 -17.35
N ALA A 954 17.72 -19.15 -17.15
CA ALA A 954 18.21 -20.34 -17.83
C ALA A 954 17.29 -21.57 -17.71
N PRO A 955 16.70 -21.89 -16.55
CA PRO A 955 15.73 -22.98 -16.46
C PRO A 955 14.49 -22.78 -17.36
N PHE A 956 13.91 -21.59 -17.41
CA PHE A 956 12.78 -21.30 -18.30
C PHE A 956 13.14 -21.46 -19.78
N ILE A 957 14.25 -20.87 -20.23
CA ILE A 957 14.69 -20.94 -21.64
C ILE A 957 14.95 -22.39 -22.06
N LEU A 958 15.78 -23.11 -21.28
CA LEU A 958 16.11 -24.50 -21.57
C LEU A 958 14.86 -25.38 -21.57
N TYR A 959 13.88 -25.11 -20.70
CA TYR A 959 12.65 -25.88 -20.65
C TYR A 959 11.71 -25.59 -21.83
N VAL A 960 11.51 -24.32 -22.21
CA VAL A 960 10.73 -23.95 -23.41
C VAL A 960 11.37 -24.49 -24.69
N GLU A 961 12.70 -24.44 -24.79
CA GLU A 961 13.44 -25.00 -25.93
C GLU A 961 13.26 -26.53 -26.03
N LEU A 962 13.36 -27.23 -24.90
CA LEU A 962 13.12 -28.67 -24.77
C LEU A 962 11.70 -29.06 -25.22
N LEU A 963 10.70 -28.28 -24.80
CA LEU A 963 9.28 -28.47 -25.12
C LEU A 963 8.93 -28.10 -26.56
N THR A 964 9.71 -27.23 -27.22
CA THR A 964 9.62 -26.96 -28.68
C THR A 964 9.88 -28.25 -29.50
N GLY A 965 10.46 -29.30 -28.89
CA GLY A 965 10.55 -30.64 -29.47
C GLY A 965 9.18 -31.34 -29.59
N HIS A 966 8.91 -31.96 -30.75
CA HIS A 966 7.57 -32.46 -31.13
C HIS A 966 7.09 -33.69 -30.33
N ARG A 967 7.93 -34.27 -29.47
CA ARG A 967 7.67 -35.52 -28.72
C ARG A 967 7.92 -35.41 -27.21
N LYS A 968 8.49 -34.30 -26.72
CA LYS A 968 8.85 -34.16 -25.29
C LYS A 968 7.68 -33.60 -24.48
N MET A 969 7.56 -34.13 -23.27
CA MET A 969 6.63 -33.81 -22.18
C MET A 969 7.28 -34.31 -20.88
N LEU A 970 6.91 -33.77 -19.71
CA LEU A 970 7.41 -34.23 -18.40
C LEU A 970 7.43 -35.77 -18.30
N PRO A 971 8.57 -36.41 -17.97
CA PRO A 971 8.63 -37.87 -17.89
C PRO A 971 7.91 -38.37 -16.64
N ARG A 972 7.19 -39.49 -16.78
CA ARG A 972 6.58 -40.19 -15.64
C ARG A 972 7.66 -40.61 -14.66
N HIS A 973 7.36 -40.53 -13.38
CA HIS A 973 8.29 -40.87 -12.32
C HIS A 973 7.57 -41.56 -11.15
N GLU A 974 8.24 -42.58 -10.61
CA GLU A 974 7.70 -43.51 -9.62
C GLU A 974 8.68 -43.61 -8.43
N GLY A 975 8.23 -44.21 -7.32
CA GLY A 975 9.03 -44.31 -6.09
C GLY A 975 9.45 -42.95 -5.52
N VAL A 976 10.70 -42.85 -5.07
CA VAL A 976 11.27 -41.68 -4.38
C VAL A 976 11.09 -40.37 -5.15
N TRP A 977 11.29 -40.37 -6.48
CA TRP A 977 11.19 -39.16 -7.31
C TRP A 977 9.78 -38.54 -7.34
N ARG A 978 8.74 -39.34 -7.09
CA ARG A 978 7.35 -38.88 -7.01
C ARG A 978 7.07 -38.22 -5.66
N TRP A 979 7.61 -38.79 -4.58
CA TRP A 979 7.57 -38.16 -3.27
C TRP A 979 8.41 -36.88 -3.22
N ALA A 980 9.60 -36.87 -3.82
CA ALA A 980 10.43 -35.66 -3.96
C ALA A 980 9.73 -34.56 -4.74
N THR A 981 9.14 -34.88 -5.91
CA THR A 981 8.36 -33.89 -6.68
C THR A 981 7.16 -33.37 -5.88
N ARG A 982 6.42 -34.25 -5.20
CA ARG A 982 5.30 -33.83 -4.34
C ARG A 982 5.76 -32.95 -3.17
N GLY A 983 6.88 -33.29 -2.53
CA GLY A 983 7.48 -32.51 -1.45
C GLY A 983 7.89 -31.11 -1.91
N LEU A 984 8.53 -31.00 -3.07
CA LEU A 984 8.85 -29.71 -3.70
C LEU A 984 7.59 -28.86 -3.92
N PHE A 985 6.54 -29.45 -4.52
CA PHE A 985 5.27 -28.73 -4.71
C PHE A 985 4.63 -28.29 -3.38
N CYS A 986 4.68 -29.10 -2.33
CA CYS A 986 4.20 -28.73 -1.01
C CYS A 986 5.03 -27.59 -0.38
N MET A 987 6.36 -27.63 -0.50
CA MET A 987 7.26 -26.56 -0.03
C MET A 987 6.99 -25.25 -0.78
N VAL A 988 6.86 -25.31 -2.11
CA VAL A 988 6.50 -24.17 -2.97
C VAL A 988 5.19 -23.53 -2.52
N VAL A 989 4.15 -24.33 -2.31
CA VAL A 989 2.83 -23.83 -1.88
C VAL A 989 2.88 -23.26 -0.46
N ALA A 990 3.55 -23.92 0.48
CA ALA A 990 3.66 -23.45 1.86
C ALA A 990 4.41 -22.12 1.94
N TYR A 991 5.58 -22.00 1.28
CA TYR A 991 6.34 -20.76 1.24
C TYR A 991 5.56 -19.63 0.54
N ALA A 992 4.87 -19.92 -0.57
CA ALA A 992 4.07 -18.92 -1.27
C ALA A 992 2.85 -18.43 -0.46
N PHE A 993 2.24 -19.29 0.38
CA PHE A 993 1.20 -18.86 1.32
C PHE A 993 1.74 -18.01 2.47
N LEU A 994 2.87 -18.40 3.05
CA LEU A 994 3.43 -17.74 4.24
C LEU A 994 4.14 -16.43 3.91
N TYR A 995 4.85 -16.35 2.78
CA TYR A 995 5.73 -15.22 2.47
C TYR A 995 5.47 -14.56 1.11
N GLY A 996 4.60 -15.15 0.30
CA GLY A 996 4.34 -14.68 -1.07
C GLY A 996 3.57 -13.37 -1.19
N ILE A 997 2.99 -12.84 -0.10
CA ILE A 997 2.37 -11.50 -0.10
C ILE A 997 3.44 -10.43 0.18
N LYS A 998 4.16 -10.49 1.31
CA LYS A 998 5.27 -9.54 1.60
C LYS A 998 6.36 -9.57 0.53
N TYR A 999 6.81 -10.77 0.13
CA TYR A 999 7.93 -10.96 -0.81
C TYR A 999 7.46 -11.50 -2.17
N ALA A 1000 6.55 -10.77 -2.84
CA ALA A 1000 5.95 -11.20 -4.11
C ALA A 1000 6.98 -11.57 -5.21
N HIS A 1001 8.12 -10.88 -5.27
CA HIS A 1001 9.24 -11.19 -6.16
C HIS A 1001 9.73 -12.66 -6.06
N SER A 1002 9.62 -13.28 -4.88
CA SER A 1002 10.08 -14.65 -4.60
C SER A 1002 9.36 -15.70 -5.43
N LEU A 1003 8.09 -15.46 -5.81
CA LEU A 1003 7.24 -16.40 -6.54
C LEU A 1003 7.81 -16.74 -7.93
N TYR A 1004 8.45 -15.75 -8.57
CA TYR A 1004 9.16 -15.95 -9.83
C TYR A 1004 10.36 -16.89 -9.66
N PHE A 1005 11.22 -16.63 -8.68
CA PHE A 1005 12.37 -17.48 -8.40
C PHE A 1005 11.95 -18.90 -8.01
N LEU A 1006 10.88 -19.03 -7.24
CA LEU A 1006 10.30 -20.31 -6.84
C LEU A 1006 9.81 -21.12 -8.04
N ALA A 1007 9.16 -20.47 -9.02
CA ALA A 1007 8.80 -21.08 -10.29
C ALA A 1007 10.02 -21.45 -11.16
N ASN A 1008 11.09 -20.63 -11.14
CA ASN A 1008 12.35 -20.92 -11.82
C ASN A 1008 13.01 -22.20 -11.28
N HIS A 1009 13.06 -22.36 -9.95
CA HIS A 1009 13.53 -23.59 -9.29
C HIS A 1009 12.67 -24.81 -9.67
N MET A 1010 11.35 -24.65 -9.82
CA MET A 1010 10.48 -25.72 -10.30
C MET A 1010 10.75 -26.08 -11.78
N MET A 1011 11.06 -25.12 -12.65
CA MET A 1011 11.52 -25.42 -14.02
C MET A 1011 12.86 -26.15 -14.02
N ALA A 1012 13.78 -25.79 -13.14
CA ALA A 1012 15.06 -26.50 -12.96
C ALA A 1012 14.83 -27.95 -12.53
N TRP A 1013 13.90 -28.21 -11.60
CA TRP A 1013 13.50 -29.57 -11.23
C TRP A 1013 12.92 -30.36 -12.41
N PHE A 1014 12.07 -29.75 -13.24
CA PHE A 1014 11.58 -30.41 -14.46
C PHE A 1014 12.73 -30.76 -15.42
N LEU A 1015 13.73 -29.89 -15.59
CA LEU A 1015 14.93 -30.21 -16.36
C LEU A 1015 15.70 -31.40 -15.77
N VAL A 1016 15.89 -31.46 -14.45
CA VAL A 1016 16.52 -32.61 -13.77
C VAL A 1016 15.78 -33.92 -14.05
N LEU A 1017 14.44 -33.92 -14.00
CA LEU A 1017 13.63 -35.10 -14.33
C LEU A 1017 13.82 -35.57 -15.78
N HIS A 1018 13.97 -34.64 -16.74
CA HIS A 1018 14.27 -34.96 -18.15
C HIS A 1018 15.71 -35.43 -18.36
N VAL A 1019 16.69 -34.84 -17.67
CA VAL A 1019 18.09 -35.30 -17.71
C VAL A 1019 18.17 -36.73 -17.20
N ARG A 1020 17.53 -37.06 -16.07
CA ARG A 1020 17.45 -38.41 -15.50
C ARG A 1020 16.88 -39.44 -16.49
N ASP A 1021 15.86 -39.07 -17.27
CA ASP A 1021 15.25 -39.96 -18.27
C ASP A 1021 15.98 -40.01 -19.63
N SER A 1022 17.03 -39.20 -19.80
CA SER A 1022 17.91 -39.28 -20.97
C SER A 1022 18.83 -40.51 -20.91
N HIS A 1023 19.35 -40.94 -22.06
CA HIS A 1023 20.32 -42.04 -22.13
C HIS A 1023 21.57 -41.76 -21.28
N TYR A 1024 22.14 -40.57 -21.43
CA TYR A 1024 23.33 -40.14 -20.70
C TYR A 1024 23.06 -39.96 -19.20
N GLY A 1025 21.90 -39.43 -18.80
CA GLY A 1025 21.54 -39.34 -17.38
C GLY A 1025 21.33 -40.69 -16.71
N ARG A 1026 20.74 -41.69 -17.39
CA ARG A 1026 20.69 -43.07 -16.89
C ARG A 1026 22.08 -43.69 -16.75
N MET A 1027 23.01 -43.37 -17.66
CA MET A 1027 24.40 -43.85 -17.60
C MET A 1027 25.16 -43.19 -16.44
N ALA A 1028 25.06 -41.87 -16.30
CA ALA A 1028 25.65 -41.11 -15.20
C ALA A 1028 25.08 -41.51 -13.82
N TRP A 1029 23.76 -41.73 -13.72
CA TRP A 1029 23.15 -42.21 -12.47
C TRP A 1029 23.61 -43.62 -12.09
N ARG A 1030 23.75 -44.53 -13.07
CA ARG A 1030 24.32 -45.87 -12.82
C ARG A 1030 25.78 -45.79 -12.37
N TYR A 1031 26.57 -44.91 -12.98
CA TYR A 1031 27.95 -44.66 -12.56
C TYR A 1031 28.03 -44.10 -11.13
N ALA A 1032 27.23 -43.07 -10.82
CA ALA A 1032 27.16 -42.47 -9.49
C ALA A 1032 26.69 -43.47 -8.42
N ALA A 1033 25.62 -44.24 -8.67
CA ALA A 1033 25.17 -45.28 -7.76
C ALA A 1033 26.24 -46.36 -7.51
N ASN A 1034 26.97 -46.76 -8.56
CA ASN A 1034 28.01 -47.78 -8.48
C ASN A 1034 29.34 -47.29 -7.87
N HIS A 1035 29.57 -45.99 -7.69
CA HIS A 1035 30.79 -45.45 -7.09
C HIS A 1035 30.58 -44.71 -5.76
N ILE A 1036 29.44 -44.05 -5.57
CA ILE A 1036 29.16 -43.22 -4.37
C ILE A 1036 28.40 -44.02 -3.31
N TRP A 1037 27.46 -44.90 -3.69
CA TRP A 1037 26.66 -45.68 -2.73
C TRP A 1037 27.16 -47.10 -2.49
N HIS A 1038 27.97 -47.65 -3.40
CA HIS A 1038 28.54 -48.99 -3.26
C HIS A 1038 29.46 -49.18 -2.02
N PRO A 1039 30.25 -48.17 -1.56
CA PRO A 1039 31.04 -48.30 -0.34
C PRO A 1039 30.20 -48.44 0.94
N PHE A 1040 29.00 -47.86 0.98
CA PHE A 1040 28.13 -47.87 2.16
C PHE A 1040 27.23 -49.11 2.26
N LEU A 1041 26.91 -49.75 1.14
CA LEU A 1041 26.10 -50.98 1.11
C LEU A 1041 26.95 -52.26 1.21
N SER A 1042 28.25 -52.21 0.90
CA SER A 1042 29.13 -53.38 0.90
C SER A 1042 29.60 -53.84 2.30
N LYS A 1043 29.33 -53.08 3.36
CA LYS A 1043 29.81 -53.38 4.74
C LYS A 1043 28.85 -54.25 5.57
N LYS A 1044 28.00 -55.06 4.93
CA LYS A 1044 27.04 -55.96 5.63
C LYS A 1044 27.12 -57.44 5.25
N HIS A 1045 28.22 -57.87 4.63
CA HIS A 1045 28.64 -59.27 4.57
C HIS A 1045 30.18 -59.38 4.67
N SER A 1046 30.66 -59.44 5.91
CA SER A 1046 31.94 -60.03 6.32
C SER A 1046 31.75 -60.61 7.72
#